data_AF-Q4DYA0-F1
#
_entry.id   AF-Q4DYA0-F1
#
_cell.length_a   1.000
_cell.length_b   1.000
_cell.length_c   1.000
_cell.angle_alpha   90.00
_cell.angle_beta   90.00
_cell.angle_gamma   90.00
#
_symmetry.space_group_name_H-M   'P 1'
#
loop_
_entity.id
_entity.type
_entity.pdbx_description
1 polymer ?
#
loop_
_entity_poly.entity_id
_entity_poly.type
_entity_poly.pdbx_seq_one_letter_code
_entity_poly.pdbx_strand_id
1 'polypeptide(L)'
;MMRARRVVVALSHHAQLCVHVQWRLYTPIWQPDPAVDHVAPLRESDENRTLWASSAPIANVSDAIAAWIRFGNDPVLHTALPVIHVGQNERTRTDGSSASLSLSSLPSPSSTSPFATVEDYMGTNMVFGSPEHVKDSAAVWASYFERRYLSQLRHSRRTAANHVGLVNAPDVFTDEADRPETKWSQDTRFRERAYMAEKFLKEKVVNLQQLEHALKQAKPAEYIAFHDALQQQTLTLIPLPSPSVWHYGGARRTQWAERFLPLSHEAKQFFTTVLAEDLKRAGGAPEKVLQKVAAVFAEVGKILLQRHRRCLGGREWSALAPHEKDEFCMKEVERWKQQVEVGEFDPPLDGDDDPTSTEWQSEHDAIMQLMTATIDGLSFSALEFWTHTIRCEEMETEHIHTEKRVRAISAAARRAMYDTTSYEAVLQGIVDAVAKGQLDMKAAGFKPHMNDIWCQLNYAKFGASTVTQHTTTARRQLNYFHAGLLKEVAATAALYYATKPLSSSLDYASPYKFRRSLVGLFSTYGVEMVYAVQRPLLFSAANLAKAEDLIRGVVKNVARPFGERRRAKLKQLRANHRRLATPVQGVVVSAVVSDLLESGADVSEAKKAEKMQESVTFWPLGARRVVSYDWPTPHFDALKRRVAAAGSAVTAQSTKEIQEIKRNAFVEVSLWRRVTAEETKQRRDAVEEETRRVADVVRTIPPLAQVQQYATSLYQRIEDAAPFPAATDNNAKSEQEDDESSWEFVVMLDDRVVLNANQAAELYLPYTDASGVPIPQGECRVRVRGFDVDVNPTLNPAFCSEAFSTPFQVFDAIPQLVQQFFGTAKPSVAEVSDIPSSKFIQFCAFLREAGLDVPVQCEFEAGQVLNAEGDVFMEYFLNLLRSDRFHRSCAQAGLTEMQRVIESSCRAHWEVHHPGANEAEWAEARRRVLDRAMEKEREWWFPNEMLDVMNMSPGSNHGLRLPMYPATVRYGRELCTLLAAEGQFDNNSGLSATCAVNGTGAAESITFSTGDHISSTFSMEEALAVAKGALRNAHDRQNTLAAFRLGPLSKHSQVLLFCGINATEFGGKYARTYTYAFEKAKKELAETFVSGRVVPGVDEDELLRVSDKEGVDRFASSTHPEQRKTQFVPRVGPGGTPIEDPTADQKTQWGR
;
A
#
# COMPACT_ATOMS: atom_id res chain seq x y z
N MET A 1 -42.36 -16.98 -34.72
CA MET A 1 -42.62 -18.40 -35.06
C MET A 1 -42.09 -18.72 -36.46
N MET A 2 -40.78 -18.60 -36.70
CA MET A 2 -40.12 -19.03 -37.94
C MET A 2 -38.77 -19.67 -37.59
N ARG A 3 -38.65 -20.96 -37.95
CA ARG A 3 -37.47 -21.81 -37.73
C ARG A 3 -36.38 -21.48 -38.74
N ALA A 4 -35.24 -20.99 -38.27
CA ALA A 4 -34.01 -21.01 -39.06
C ALA A 4 -33.50 -22.46 -39.14
N ARG A 5 -33.74 -23.10 -40.29
CA ARG A 5 -33.14 -24.39 -40.65
C ARG A 5 -31.63 -24.22 -40.78
N ARG A 6 -30.86 -24.88 -39.90
CA ARG A 6 -29.46 -25.20 -40.14
C ARG A 6 -29.38 -26.19 -41.31
N VAL A 7 -28.91 -25.72 -42.45
CA VAL A 7 -28.43 -26.58 -43.53
C VAL A 7 -27.01 -27.02 -43.13
N VAL A 8 -26.89 -28.29 -42.76
CA VAL A 8 -25.61 -29.00 -42.77
C VAL A 8 -25.41 -29.45 -44.21
N VAL A 9 -24.55 -28.76 -44.96
CA VAL A 9 -24.09 -29.26 -46.25
C VAL A 9 -23.13 -30.40 -45.96
N ALA A 10 -23.60 -31.62 -46.18
CA ALA A 10 -22.74 -32.78 -46.35
C ALA A 10 -21.89 -32.54 -47.59
N LEU A 11 -20.57 -32.43 -47.41
CA LEU A 11 -19.61 -32.45 -48.50
C LEU A 11 -19.67 -33.85 -49.16
N SER A 12 -20.30 -33.92 -50.32
CA SER A 12 -20.29 -35.07 -51.21
C SER A 12 -18.91 -35.22 -51.86
N HIS A 13 -18.41 -36.46 -51.97
CA HIS A 13 -17.17 -36.85 -52.67
C HIS A 13 -17.16 -36.58 -54.20
N HIS A 14 -18.01 -35.70 -54.71
CA HIS A 14 -18.15 -35.36 -56.14
C HIS A 14 -18.06 -33.85 -56.45
N ALA A 15 -17.62 -33.01 -55.51
CA ALA A 15 -17.35 -31.58 -55.76
C ALA A 15 -15.88 -31.31 -56.14
N GLN A 16 -15.28 -32.18 -56.97
CA GLN A 16 -13.95 -31.97 -57.56
C GLN A 16 -13.98 -31.29 -58.93
N LEU A 17 -15.15 -30.90 -59.45
CA LEU A 17 -15.28 -30.28 -60.77
C LEU A 17 -16.28 -29.11 -60.69
N CYS A 18 -15.89 -27.96 -61.24
CA CYS A 18 -16.66 -26.70 -61.35
C CYS A 18 -16.62 -25.73 -60.16
N VAL A 19 -15.42 -25.26 -59.81
CA VAL A 19 -15.25 -23.82 -59.57
C VAL A 19 -14.69 -23.21 -60.85
N HIS A 20 -15.54 -22.70 -61.74
CA HIS A 20 -15.13 -21.79 -62.79
C HIS A 20 -14.79 -20.43 -62.16
N VAL A 21 -13.69 -20.37 -61.40
CA VAL A 21 -12.86 -19.16 -61.43
C VAL A 21 -12.34 -19.10 -62.86
N GLN A 22 -12.57 -18.00 -63.57
CA GLN A 22 -11.83 -17.72 -64.80
C GLN A 22 -10.35 -17.62 -64.43
N TRP A 23 -9.65 -18.77 -64.39
CA TRP A 23 -8.19 -18.81 -64.43
C TRP A 23 -7.81 -18.20 -65.75
N ARG A 24 -7.50 -16.90 -65.74
CA ARG A 24 -6.74 -16.32 -66.85
C ARG A 24 -5.46 -17.16 -66.95
N LEU A 25 -5.13 -17.61 -68.16
CA LEU A 25 -4.02 -18.54 -68.44
C LEU A 25 -2.64 -18.11 -67.89
N TYR A 26 -2.49 -16.86 -67.44
CA TYR A 26 -1.23 -16.33 -66.89
C TYR A 26 -1.18 -16.19 -65.35
N THR A 27 -2.25 -16.54 -64.60
CA THR A 27 -2.26 -16.46 -63.12
C THR A 27 -2.47 -17.82 -62.45
N PRO A 28 -1.80 -18.11 -61.32
CA PRO A 28 -0.86 -17.25 -60.61
C PRO A 28 0.47 -17.11 -61.37
N ILE A 29 1.12 -15.95 -61.26
CA ILE A 29 2.39 -15.65 -61.95
C ILE A 29 3.56 -16.41 -61.30
N TRP A 30 3.50 -16.61 -59.98
CA TRP A 30 4.46 -17.37 -59.17
C TRP A 30 3.73 -18.27 -58.17
N GLN A 31 4.45 -19.23 -57.57
CA GLN A 31 3.89 -20.08 -56.51
C GLN A 31 3.47 -19.22 -55.30
N PRO A 32 2.26 -19.43 -54.74
CA PRO A 32 1.87 -18.79 -53.49
C PRO A 32 2.87 -19.11 -52.38
N ASP A 33 3.06 -18.14 -51.47
CA ASP A 33 3.95 -18.32 -50.33
C ASP A 33 3.59 -19.58 -49.54
N PRO A 34 4.58 -20.29 -48.97
CA PRO A 34 4.33 -21.44 -48.12
C PRO A 34 3.48 -21.05 -46.90
N ALA A 35 2.74 -22.01 -46.33
CA ALA A 35 1.86 -21.80 -45.18
C ALA A 35 2.62 -21.61 -43.85
N VAL A 36 3.46 -20.57 -43.78
CA VAL A 36 4.27 -20.22 -42.61
C VAL A 36 3.45 -19.41 -41.61
N ASP A 37 3.46 -19.81 -40.34
CA ASP A 37 2.90 -19.02 -39.25
C ASP A 37 3.93 -17.99 -38.78
N HIS A 38 3.72 -16.72 -39.15
CA HIS A 38 4.60 -15.61 -38.75
C HIS A 38 4.38 -15.14 -37.29
N VAL A 39 3.28 -15.54 -36.64
CA VAL A 39 2.95 -15.14 -35.27
C VAL A 39 3.59 -16.07 -34.24
N ALA A 40 3.68 -17.37 -34.55
CA ALA A 40 4.24 -18.38 -33.65
C ALA A 40 5.66 -18.05 -33.15
N PRO A 41 6.65 -17.70 -34.01
CA PRO A 41 8.01 -17.41 -33.55
C PRO A 41 8.10 -16.22 -32.57
N LEU A 42 7.27 -15.18 -32.78
CA LEU A 42 7.21 -13.99 -31.92
C LEU A 42 6.70 -14.36 -30.52
N ARG A 43 5.56 -15.06 -30.45
CA ARG A 43 5.01 -15.46 -29.15
C ARG A 43 5.91 -16.47 -28.43
N GLU A 44 6.56 -17.38 -29.15
CA GLU A 44 7.48 -18.36 -28.57
C GLU A 44 8.70 -17.68 -27.95
N SER A 45 9.27 -16.69 -28.64
CA SER A 45 10.36 -15.89 -28.08
C SER A 45 9.93 -15.15 -26.82
N ASP A 46 8.69 -14.65 -26.76
CA ASP A 46 8.18 -13.93 -25.61
C ASP A 46 7.88 -14.88 -24.44
N GLU A 47 7.28 -16.05 -24.70
CA GLU A 47 6.99 -17.08 -23.68
C GLU A 47 8.27 -17.62 -23.02
N ASN A 48 9.28 -17.94 -23.83
CA ASN A 48 10.58 -18.44 -23.35
C ASN A 48 11.34 -17.39 -22.52
N ARG A 49 11.08 -16.08 -22.76
CA ARG A 49 11.70 -14.98 -22.00
C ARG A 49 10.94 -14.68 -20.71
N THR A 50 9.60 -14.73 -20.74
CA THR A 50 8.76 -14.15 -19.68
C THR A 50 8.58 -15.09 -18.49
N LEU A 51 8.22 -16.36 -18.73
CA LEU A 51 7.98 -17.38 -17.68
C LEU A 51 7.18 -16.84 -16.47
N TRP A 52 7.68 -16.93 -15.25
CA TRP A 52 7.04 -16.36 -14.07
C TRP A 52 7.85 -15.19 -13.51
N ALA A 53 7.19 -14.25 -12.83
CA ALA A 53 7.86 -13.21 -12.08
C ALA A 53 8.54 -13.81 -10.84
N SER A 54 9.85 -13.64 -10.73
CA SER A 54 10.65 -14.07 -9.57
C SER A 54 10.38 -13.22 -8.33
N SER A 55 10.03 -11.94 -8.50
CA SER A 55 9.70 -11.04 -7.41
C SER A 55 8.65 -10.00 -7.80
N ALA A 56 8.05 -9.38 -6.79
CA ALA A 56 7.31 -8.14 -6.96
C ALA A 56 8.25 -6.99 -7.43
N PRO A 57 7.71 -5.90 -8.01
CA PRO A 57 8.51 -4.73 -8.40
C PRO A 57 9.38 -4.17 -7.26
N ILE A 58 8.89 -4.21 -6.02
CA ILE A 58 9.65 -3.88 -4.81
C ILE A 58 9.64 -5.11 -3.89
N ALA A 59 10.72 -5.90 -3.98
CA ALA A 59 10.80 -7.22 -3.38
C ALA A 59 11.02 -7.19 -1.85
N ASN A 60 11.68 -6.16 -1.33
CA ASN A 60 12.05 -6.06 0.07
C ASN A 60 12.06 -4.60 0.56
N VAL A 61 12.23 -4.41 1.86
CA VAL A 61 12.21 -3.08 2.50
C VAL A 61 13.42 -2.23 2.11
N SER A 62 14.58 -2.82 1.83
CA SER A 62 15.78 -2.09 1.38
C SER A 62 15.53 -1.41 0.03
N ASP A 63 14.99 -2.17 -0.92
CA ASP A 63 14.60 -1.66 -2.25
C ASP A 63 13.46 -0.65 -2.13
N ALA A 64 12.55 -0.85 -1.16
CA ALA A 64 11.46 0.09 -0.89
C ALA A 64 11.96 1.44 -0.38
N ILE A 65 12.99 1.48 0.47
CA ILE A 65 13.62 2.74 0.92
C ILE A 65 14.22 3.49 -0.28
N ALA A 66 14.95 2.77 -1.14
CA ALA A 66 15.55 3.37 -2.34
C ALA A 66 14.46 3.89 -3.31
N ALA A 67 13.39 3.13 -3.51
CA ALA A 67 12.25 3.53 -4.34
C ALA A 67 11.52 4.74 -3.76
N TRP A 68 11.25 4.76 -2.45
CA TRP A 68 10.57 5.84 -1.76
C TRP A 68 11.34 7.16 -1.87
N ILE A 69 12.67 7.13 -1.72
CA ILE A 69 13.54 8.30 -1.96
C ILE A 69 13.48 8.70 -3.44
N ARG A 70 13.54 7.74 -4.36
CA ARG A 70 13.50 7.99 -5.82
C ARG A 70 12.17 8.58 -6.29
N PHE A 71 11.07 8.36 -5.57
CA PHE A 71 9.79 9.02 -5.83
C PHE A 71 9.80 10.53 -5.54
N GLY A 72 10.92 11.06 -5.03
CA GLY A 72 11.09 12.47 -4.70
C GLY A 72 10.73 12.80 -3.26
N ASN A 73 10.55 11.80 -2.39
CA ASN A 73 10.30 12.03 -0.99
C ASN A 73 11.60 12.31 -0.23
N ASP A 74 11.55 13.34 0.60
CA ASP A 74 12.62 13.67 1.55
C ASP A 74 12.39 12.95 2.89
N PRO A 75 13.39 12.22 3.43
CA PRO A 75 13.27 11.48 4.68
C PRO A 75 12.79 12.29 5.87
N VAL A 76 13.17 13.56 5.97
CA VAL A 76 12.82 14.43 7.09
C VAL A 76 11.48 15.11 6.84
N LEU A 77 11.33 15.77 5.69
CA LEU A 77 10.18 16.63 5.41
C LEU A 77 8.89 15.81 5.15
N HIS A 78 8.98 14.75 4.34
CA HIS A 78 7.78 14.00 3.92
C HIS A 78 7.27 12.99 4.97
N THR A 79 8.09 12.68 5.98
CA THR A 79 7.67 11.87 7.14
C THR A 79 7.19 12.71 8.33
N ALA A 80 7.44 14.03 8.31
CA ALA A 80 6.93 14.97 9.31
C ALA A 80 5.48 15.40 9.06
N LEU A 81 4.94 15.20 7.85
CA LEU A 81 3.58 15.60 7.49
C LEU A 81 2.52 14.96 8.42
N PRO A 82 1.47 15.70 8.82
CA PRO A 82 0.37 15.16 9.60
C PRO A 82 -0.45 14.14 8.79
N VAL A 83 -1.14 13.23 9.49
CA VAL A 83 -2.08 12.29 8.85
C VAL A 83 -3.43 12.97 8.73
N ILE A 84 -4.03 12.91 7.54
CA ILE A 84 -5.32 13.53 7.27
C ILE A 84 -6.39 12.46 7.14
N HIS A 85 -7.38 12.50 8.03
CA HIS A 85 -8.52 11.61 8.01
C HIS A 85 -9.81 12.42 8.01
N VAL A 86 -10.58 12.33 6.90
CA VAL A 86 -11.87 13.02 6.73
C VAL A 86 -11.80 14.52 7.05
N GLY A 87 -10.78 15.20 6.51
CA GLY A 87 -10.53 16.62 6.72
C GLY A 87 -10.00 16.99 8.11
N GLN A 88 -9.84 16.01 9.02
CA GLN A 88 -9.22 16.21 10.32
C GLN A 88 -7.76 15.78 10.27
N ASN A 89 -6.88 16.67 10.70
CA ASN A 89 -5.46 16.36 10.84
C ASN A 89 -5.25 15.61 12.15
N GLU A 90 -5.18 14.28 12.07
CA GLU A 90 -4.89 13.41 13.20
C GLU A 90 -3.37 13.29 13.42
N ARG A 91 -2.95 13.43 14.69
CA ARG A 91 -1.58 13.16 15.09
C ARG A 91 -1.41 11.65 15.24
N THR A 92 -0.46 11.08 14.51
CA THR A 92 -0.01 9.70 14.77
C THR A 92 0.72 9.65 16.10
N ARG A 93 0.01 9.25 17.17
CA ARG A 93 0.59 8.96 18.48
C ARG A 93 1.44 7.69 18.38
N THR A 94 2.70 7.80 18.81
CA THR A 94 3.64 6.67 18.90
C THR A 94 3.67 6.02 20.27
N ASP A 95 2.97 6.59 21.26
CA ASP A 95 3.05 6.13 22.64
C ASP A 95 1.90 5.17 22.93
N GLY A 96 2.24 3.96 23.38
CA GLY A 96 1.35 2.82 23.59
C GLY A 96 0.32 2.96 24.72
N SER A 97 -0.18 4.16 25.02
CA SER A 97 -1.34 4.32 25.88
C SER A 97 -2.62 4.29 25.03
N SER A 98 -3.28 3.14 25.05
CA SER A 98 -4.54 2.79 24.37
C SER A 98 -5.77 3.60 24.85
N ALA A 99 -5.64 4.89 25.15
CA ALA A 99 -6.67 5.66 25.87
C ALA A 99 -7.01 7.03 25.26
N SER A 100 -6.74 7.28 23.97
CA SER A 100 -7.58 8.25 23.26
C SER A 100 -8.79 7.53 22.68
N LEU A 101 -9.94 7.78 23.31
CA LEU A 101 -11.25 7.75 22.68
C LEU A 101 -11.31 8.76 21.52
N SER A 102 -10.46 8.61 20.50
CA SER A 102 -10.56 9.39 19.27
C SER A 102 -11.88 9.03 18.61
N LEU A 103 -12.67 10.05 18.27
CA LEU A 103 -14.04 10.06 17.78
C LEU A 103 -14.31 9.30 16.46
N SER A 104 -13.48 8.33 16.10
CA SER A 104 -13.63 7.43 14.97
C SER A 104 -13.19 6.03 15.41
N SER A 105 -14.15 5.18 15.77
CA SER A 105 -13.95 3.79 16.17
C SER A 105 -13.57 2.86 15.01
N LEU A 106 -13.01 3.38 13.92
CA LEU A 106 -12.65 2.60 12.74
C LEU A 106 -11.19 2.16 12.84
N PRO A 107 -10.90 0.84 12.81
CA PRO A 107 -9.54 0.30 12.89
C PRO A 107 -8.77 0.65 11.60
N SER A 108 -8.20 1.84 11.57
CA SER A 108 -7.35 2.34 10.49
C SER A 108 -5.88 2.10 10.86
N PRO A 109 -5.02 1.67 9.93
CA PRO A 109 -3.59 1.51 10.21
C PRO A 109 -2.95 2.86 10.55
N SER A 110 -2.18 2.92 11.65
CA SER A 110 -1.56 4.14 12.18
C SER A 110 -0.29 4.59 11.43
N SER A 111 -0.31 4.56 10.09
CA SER A 111 0.82 4.96 9.25
C SER A 111 0.61 6.35 8.63
N THR A 112 1.72 7.08 8.39
CA THR A 112 1.72 8.33 7.62
C THR A 112 1.71 8.10 6.11
N SER A 113 1.97 6.85 5.68
CA SER A 113 2.06 6.50 4.28
C SER A 113 0.68 6.16 3.71
N PRO A 114 0.25 6.80 2.60
CA PRO A 114 -1.00 6.40 1.95
C PRO A 114 -0.91 4.97 1.39
N PHE A 115 0.30 4.44 1.14
CA PHE A 115 0.53 3.05 0.74
C PHE A 115 0.01 2.01 1.76
N ALA A 116 -0.10 2.37 3.04
CA ALA A 116 -0.60 1.48 4.10
C ALA A 116 -2.11 1.19 3.99
N THR A 117 -2.83 2.00 3.22
CA THR A 117 -4.30 1.92 3.06
C THR A 117 -4.69 1.46 1.65
N VAL A 118 -3.73 1.02 0.83
CA VAL A 118 -3.99 0.58 -0.54
C VAL A 118 -4.73 -0.75 -0.53
N GLU A 119 -5.79 -0.80 -1.32
CA GLU A 119 -6.62 -1.97 -1.57
C GLU A 119 -7.02 -2.01 -3.05
N ASP A 120 -7.68 -3.09 -3.46
CA ASP A 120 -8.28 -3.22 -4.78
C ASP A 120 -9.51 -2.32 -4.91
N TYR A 121 -9.90 -1.99 -6.15
CA TYR A 121 -11.08 -1.19 -6.47
C TYR A 121 -12.38 -1.78 -5.88
N MET A 122 -12.44 -3.09 -5.66
CA MET A 122 -13.58 -3.75 -4.99
C MET A 122 -13.61 -3.59 -3.46
N GLY A 123 -12.69 -2.83 -2.87
CA GLY A 123 -12.53 -2.72 -1.42
C GLY A 123 -12.02 -4.01 -0.79
N THR A 124 -11.01 -4.62 -1.42
CA THR A 124 -10.46 -5.92 -0.98
C THR A 124 -8.94 -5.90 -0.90
N ASN A 125 -8.39 -6.57 0.11
CA ASN A 125 -6.96 -6.78 0.29
C ASN A 125 -6.70 -8.16 0.90
N MET A 126 -6.22 -9.10 0.08
CA MET A 126 -5.89 -10.47 0.52
C MET A 126 -4.40 -10.66 0.86
N VAL A 127 -3.61 -9.58 0.96
CA VAL A 127 -2.14 -9.66 1.07
C VAL A 127 -1.62 -9.20 2.42
N PHE A 128 -1.96 -7.97 2.83
CA PHE A 128 -1.50 -7.38 4.09
C PHE A 128 -2.63 -6.80 4.94
N GLY A 129 -3.89 -7.01 4.53
CA GLY A 129 -5.07 -6.62 5.32
C GLY A 129 -5.11 -7.31 6.68
N SER A 130 -5.92 -6.76 7.60
CA SER A 130 -6.19 -7.42 8.88
C SER A 130 -6.79 -8.82 8.65
N PRO A 131 -6.68 -9.76 9.61
CA PRO A 131 -7.26 -11.10 9.45
C PRO A 131 -8.75 -11.09 9.10
N GLU A 132 -9.51 -10.14 9.66
CA GLU A 132 -10.92 -9.91 9.33
C GLU A 132 -11.09 -9.42 7.90
N HIS A 133 -10.32 -8.40 7.50
CA HIS A 133 -10.39 -7.84 6.15
C HIS A 133 -9.99 -8.85 5.05
N VAL A 134 -8.99 -9.71 5.31
CA VAL A 134 -8.59 -10.79 4.38
C VAL A 134 -9.72 -11.82 4.23
N LYS A 135 -10.40 -12.18 5.33
CA LYS A 135 -11.52 -13.11 5.31
C LYS A 135 -12.71 -12.54 4.52
N ASP A 136 -13.05 -11.28 4.76
CA ASP A 136 -14.14 -10.59 4.07
C ASP A 136 -13.82 -10.41 2.58
N SER A 137 -12.58 -10.04 2.26
CA SER A 137 -12.06 -9.95 0.88
C SER A 137 -12.21 -11.27 0.13
N ALA A 138 -11.77 -12.37 0.74
CA ALA A 138 -11.88 -13.70 0.14
C ALA A 138 -13.35 -14.10 -0.07
N ALA A 139 -14.25 -13.74 0.86
CA ALA A 139 -15.68 -14.02 0.74
C ALA A 139 -16.35 -13.21 -0.39
N VAL A 140 -15.98 -11.93 -0.56
CA VAL A 140 -16.45 -11.08 -1.67
C VAL A 140 -16.07 -11.72 -3.01
N TRP A 141 -14.80 -12.09 -3.18
CA TRP A 141 -14.32 -12.72 -4.41
C TRP A 141 -14.91 -14.11 -4.63
N ALA A 142 -15.05 -14.91 -3.57
CA ALA A 142 -15.73 -16.20 -3.67
C ALA A 142 -17.16 -16.05 -4.17
N SER A 143 -17.94 -15.11 -3.62
CA SER A 143 -19.31 -14.85 -4.09
C SER A 143 -19.36 -14.40 -5.55
N TYR A 144 -18.42 -13.53 -5.97
CA TYR A 144 -18.30 -13.10 -7.35
C TYR A 144 -18.02 -14.27 -8.30
N PHE A 145 -17.01 -15.10 -8.01
CA PHE A 145 -16.65 -16.22 -8.86
C PHE A 145 -17.67 -17.34 -8.84
N GLU A 146 -18.32 -17.59 -7.70
CA GLU A 146 -19.44 -18.52 -7.60
C GLU A 146 -20.53 -18.15 -8.63
N ARG A 147 -20.97 -16.88 -8.63
CA ARG A 147 -21.99 -16.39 -9.58
C ARG A 147 -21.50 -16.43 -11.02
N ARG A 148 -20.25 -16.01 -11.28
CA ARG A 148 -19.65 -16.00 -12.62
C ARG A 148 -19.61 -17.39 -13.22
N TYR A 149 -19.05 -18.36 -12.51
CA TYR A 149 -18.88 -19.72 -13.01
C TYR A 149 -20.19 -20.50 -13.02
N LEU A 150 -21.11 -20.25 -12.08
CA LEU A 150 -22.47 -20.80 -12.14
C LEU A 150 -23.19 -20.35 -13.42
N SER A 151 -23.14 -19.05 -13.75
CA SER A 151 -23.72 -18.51 -14.98
C SER A 151 -23.09 -19.15 -16.22
N GLN A 152 -21.77 -19.27 -16.30
CA GLN A 152 -21.10 -19.93 -17.43
C GLN A 152 -21.49 -21.42 -17.56
N LEU A 153 -21.60 -22.15 -16.45
CA LEU A 153 -22.08 -23.53 -16.45
C LEU A 153 -23.51 -23.68 -16.97
N ARG A 154 -24.37 -22.67 -16.76
CA ARG A 154 -25.69 -22.62 -17.40
C ARG A 154 -25.54 -22.42 -18.90
N HIS A 155 -24.85 -21.37 -19.33
CA HIS A 155 -24.70 -21.02 -20.75
C HIS A 155 -24.08 -22.14 -21.62
N SER A 156 -23.27 -23.02 -21.03
CA SER A 156 -22.73 -24.19 -21.72
C SER A 156 -23.77 -25.27 -22.04
N ARG A 157 -24.99 -25.19 -21.50
CA ARG A 157 -26.09 -26.13 -21.77
C ARG A 157 -27.03 -25.61 -22.85
N ARG A 158 -27.61 -26.52 -23.63
CA ARG A 158 -28.58 -26.20 -24.69
C ARG A 158 -29.79 -25.43 -24.16
N THR A 159 -30.37 -25.87 -23.04
CA THR A 159 -31.59 -25.25 -22.46
C THR A 159 -31.37 -23.77 -22.23
N ALA A 160 -30.34 -23.43 -21.47
CA ALA A 160 -29.94 -22.06 -21.18
C ALA A 160 -29.54 -21.29 -22.44
N ALA A 161 -28.67 -21.85 -23.30
CA ALA A 161 -28.23 -21.17 -24.52
C ALA A 161 -29.39 -20.78 -25.45
N ASN A 162 -30.50 -21.52 -25.44
CA ASN A 162 -31.69 -21.20 -26.23
C ASN A 162 -32.47 -19.97 -25.72
N HIS A 163 -32.24 -19.54 -24.49
CA HIS A 163 -32.88 -18.35 -23.91
C HIS A 163 -32.05 -17.06 -24.09
N VAL A 164 -30.80 -17.17 -24.53
CA VAL A 164 -29.91 -16.01 -24.73
C VAL A 164 -30.37 -15.20 -25.96
N GLY A 165 -30.57 -13.90 -25.79
CA GLY A 165 -30.93 -12.98 -26.89
C GLY A 165 -32.40 -13.07 -27.35
N LEU A 166 -33.28 -13.64 -26.53
CA LEU A 166 -34.72 -13.68 -26.77
C LEU A 166 -35.44 -12.68 -25.87
N VAL A 167 -36.43 -11.97 -26.43
CA VAL A 167 -37.29 -11.04 -25.67
C VAL A 167 -38.12 -11.78 -24.62
N ASN A 168 -38.47 -13.04 -24.87
CA ASN A 168 -39.28 -13.87 -23.97
C ASN A 168 -38.41 -14.72 -23.02
N ALA A 169 -37.16 -14.32 -22.78
CA ALA A 169 -36.28 -15.04 -21.86
C ALA A 169 -36.77 -14.88 -20.41
N PRO A 170 -36.68 -15.92 -19.55
CA PRO A 170 -37.00 -15.77 -18.14
C PRO A 170 -36.00 -14.85 -17.43
N ASP A 171 -36.50 -13.83 -16.71
CA ASP A 171 -35.67 -12.86 -15.98
C ASP A 171 -34.78 -13.54 -14.92
N VAL A 172 -35.38 -14.44 -14.13
CA VAL A 172 -34.65 -15.28 -13.18
C VAL A 172 -34.17 -16.52 -13.91
N PHE A 173 -32.97 -16.41 -14.46
CA PHE A 173 -32.39 -17.44 -15.29
C PHE A 173 -31.92 -18.65 -14.47
N THR A 174 -32.78 -19.67 -14.38
CA THR A 174 -32.49 -20.95 -13.72
C THR A 174 -32.39 -22.08 -14.73
N ASP A 175 -31.66 -23.12 -14.36
CA ASP A 175 -31.42 -24.31 -15.16
C ASP A 175 -31.86 -25.58 -14.44
N GLU A 176 -32.05 -26.68 -15.15
CA GLU A 176 -32.56 -27.91 -14.55
C GLU A 176 -31.65 -28.44 -13.41
N ALA A 177 -30.33 -28.26 -13.52
CA ALA A 177 -29.36 -28.70 -12.52
C ALA A 177 -29.23 -27.75 -11.31
N ASP A 178 -29.98 -26.63 -11.28
CA ASP A 178 -30.02 -25.76 -10.09
C ASP A 178 -31.06 -26.22 -9.06
N ARG A 179 -31.90 -27.20 -9.40
CA ARG A 179 -32.93 -27.74 -8.52
C ARG A 179 -32.43 -29.02 -7.84
N PRO A 180 -32.44 -29.12 -6.50
CA PRO A 180 -31.93 -30.27 -5.78
C PRO A 180 -32.72 -31.56 -6.04
N GLU A 181 -33.99 -31.46 -6.48
CA GLU A 181 -34.86 -32.60 -6.79
C GLU A 181 -34.56 -33.23 -8.16
N THR A 182 -33.81 -32.55 -9.03
CA THR A 182 -33.53 -33.02 -10.38
C THR A 182 -32.72 -34.32 -10.34
N LYS A 183 -33.22 -35.36 -11.03
CA LYS A 183 -32.53 -36.65 -11.19
C LYS A 183 -31.61 -36.64 -12.40
N TRP A 184 -30.60 -37.51 -12.45
CA TRP A 184 -29.69 -37.65 -13.61
C TRP A 184 -30.45 -37.87 -14.92
N SER A 185 -31.52 -38.67 -14.91
CA SER A 185 -32.36 -38.90 -16.09
C SER A 185 -33.11 -37.66 -16.60
N GLN A 186 -33.11 -36.55 -15.86
CA GLN A 186 -33.72 -35.26 -16.24
C GLN A 186 -32.69 -34.23 -16.69
N ASP A 187 -31.41 -34.45 -16.41
CA ASP A 187 -30.33 -33.54 -16.78
C ASP A 187 -30.04 -33.62 -18.30
N THR A 188 -30.22 -32.51 -19.01
CA THR A 188 -30.10 -32.47 -20.49
C THR A 188 -28.71 -32.88 -20.95
N ARG A 189 -27.68 -32.41 -20.25
CA ARG A 189 -26.29 -32.70 -20.61
C ARG A 189 -25.94 -34.17 -20.38
N PHE A 190 -26.40 -34.75 -19.28
CA PHE A 190 -26.24 -36.17 -19.02
C PHE A 190 -26.97 -37.00 -20.09
N ARG A 191 -28.19 -36.63 -20.49
CA ARG A 191 -28.91 -37.33 -21.57
C ARG A 191 -28.15 -37.33 -22.90
N GLU A 192 -27.58 -36.19 -23.30
CA GLU A 192 -26.75 -36.11 -24.51
C GLU A 192 -25.56 -37.07 -24.43
N ARG A 193 -24.90 -37.13 -23.27
CA ARG A 193 -23.75 -38.02 -23.06
C ARG A 193 -24.14 -39.49 -22.96
N ALA A 194 -25.26 -39.81 -22.31
CA ALA A 194 -25.79 -41.16 -22.24
C ALA A 194 -26.15 -41.68 -23.64
N TYR A 195 -26.74 -40.84 -24.50
CA TYR A 195 -26.99 -41.18 -25.89
C TYR A 195 -25.69 -41.48 -26.67
N MET A 196 -24.63 -40.68 -26.46
CA MET A 196 -23.32 -40.95 -27.06
C MET A 196 -22.69 -42.24 -26.52
N ALA A 197 -22.83 -42.52 -25.22
CA ALA A 197 -22.32 -43.75 -24.62
C ALA A 197 -23.01 -44.99 -25.21
N GLU A 198 -24.33 -44.97 -25.36
CA GLU A 198 -25.06 -46.06 -25.99
C GLU A 198 -24.61 -46.27 -27.45
N LYS A 199 -24.41 -45.18 -28.19
CA LYS A 199 -24.07 -45.23 -29.62
C LYS A 199 -22.63 -45.65 -29.91
N PHE A 200 -21.67 -45.15 -29.13
CA PHE A 200 -20.23 -45.30 -29.42
C PHE A 200 -19.51 -46.25 -28.46
N LEU A 201 -19.85 -46.20 -27.16
CA LEU A 201 -19.27 -47.10 -26.14
C LEU A 201 -20.07 -48.40 -26.00
N LYS A 202 -21.28 -48.46 -26.57
CA LYS A 202 -22.21 -49.61 -26.48
C LYS A 202 -22.65 -49.94 -25.06
N GLU A 203 -22.68 -48.94 -24.18
CA GLU A 203 -23.13 -49.08 -22.80
C GLU A 203 -24.33 -48.17 -22.48
N LYS A 204 -25.27 -48.70 -21.70
CA LYS A 204 -26.38 -47.93 -21.14
C LYS A 204 -26.01 -47.45 -19.75
N VAL A 205 -25.99 -46.13 -19.55
CA VAL A 205 -25.58 -45.49 -18.30
C VAL A 205 -26.72 -44.68 -17.71
N VAL A 206 -26.94 -44.77 -16.39
CA VAL A 206 -28.05 -44.08 -15.70
C VAL A 206 -27.63 -42.88 -14.86
N ASN A 207 -26.33 -42.71 -14.63
CA ASN A 207 -25.76 -41.54 -13.96
C ASN A 207 -24.37 -41.18 -14.51
N LEU A 208 -23.87 -40.00 -14.16
CA LEU A 208 -22.58 -39.51 -14.67
C LEU A 208 -21.39 -40.35 -14.19
N GLN A 209 -21.48 -40.95 -13.00
CA GLN A 209 -20.43 -41.82 -12.48
C GLN A 209 -20.24 -43.08 -13.34
N GLN A 210 -21.33 -43.74 -13.72
CA GLN A 210 -21.30 -44.88 -14.62
C GLN A 210 -20.76 -44.51 -16.00
N LEU A 211 -21.16 -43.35 -16.54
CA LEU A 211 -20.61 -42.83 -17.80
C LEU A 211 -19.08 -42.69 -17.73
N GLU A 212 -18.55 -42.05 -16.69
CA GLU A 212 -17.11 -41.86 -16.57
C GLU A 212 -16.37 -43.17 -16.30
N HIS A 213 -17.01 -44.14 -15.63
CA HIS A 213 -16.45 -45.48 -15.46
C HIS A 213 -16.37 -46.24 -16.79
N ALA A 214 -17.44 -46.19 -17.59
CA ALA A 214 -17.54 -46.75 -18.93
C ALA A 214 -16.45 -46.17 -19.84
N LEU A 215 -16.28 -44.84 -19.83
CA LEU A 215 -15.29 -44.16 -20.64
C LEU A 215 -13.85 -44.57 -20.27
N LYS A 216 -13.58 -44.80 -18.97
CA LYS A 216 -12.28 -45.32 -18.48
C LYS A 216 -12.05 -46.81 -18.76
N GLN A 217 -13.01 -47.54 -19.32
CA GLN A 217 -12.89 -48.94 -19.72
C GLN A 217 -12.99 -49.13 -21.25
N ALA A 218 -13.18 -48.02 -21.98
CA ALA A 218 -13.42 -48.04 -23.41
C ALA A 218 -12.19 -48.53 -24.18
N LYS A 219 -12.44 -49.23 -25.31
CA LYS A 219 -11.38 -49.57 -26.25
C LYS A 219 -10.96 -48.33 -27.07
N PRO A 220 -9.74 -48.28 -27.63
CA PRO A 220 -9.25 -47.12 -28.38
C PRO A 220 -10.21 -46.58 -29.46
N ALA A 221 -10.77 -47.47 -30.29
CA ALA A 221 -11.72 -47.07 -31.33
C ALA A 221 -13.02 -46.48 -30.76
N GLU A 222 -13.54 -47.03 -29.66
CA GLU A 222 -14.76 -46.59 -29.00
C GLU A 222 -14.54 -45.23 -28.31
N TYR A 223 -13.39 -45.08 -27.64
CA TYR A 223 -12.97 -43.85 -26.99
C TYR A 223 -12.82 -42.70 -27.99
N ILE A 224 -12.12 -42.92 -29.12
CA ILE A 224 -11.95 -41.92 -30.17
C ILE A 224 -13.32 -41.55 -30.76
N ALA A 225 -14.14 -42.54 -31.12
CA ALA A 225 -15.46 -42.28 -31.70
C ALA A 225 -16.38 -41.49 -30.76
N PHE A 226 -16.33 -41.77 -29.46
CA PHE A 226 -17.04 -40.99 -28.45
C PHE A 226 -16.54 -39.53 -28.41
N HIS A 227 -15.22 -39.32 -28.37
CA HIS A 227 -14.62 -37.98 -28.35
C HIS A 227 -14.76 -37.21 -29.68
N ASP A 228 -14.93 -37.89 -30.81
CA ASP A 228 -15.26 -37.26 -32.09
C ASP A 228 -16.67 -36.68 -32.11
N ALA A 229 -17.62 -37.40 -31.51
CA ALA A 229 -19.00 -36.96 -31.37
C ALA A 229 -19.17 -35.91 -30.25
N LEU A 230 -18.34 -35.95 -29.21
CA LEU A 230 -18.40 -35.03 -28.09
C LEU A 230 -17.83 -33.66 -28.47
N GLN A 231 -18.69 -32.65 -28.54
CA GLN A 231 -18.30 -31.28 -28.87
C GLN A 231 -17.73 -30.50 -27.68
N GLN A 232 -18.02 -30.91 -26.45
CA GLN A 232 -17.69 -30.16 -25.24
C GLN A 232 -16.64 -30.88 -24.38
N GLN A 233 -15.43 -30.36 -24.41
CA GLN A 233 -14.35 -30.69 -23.47
C GLN A 233 -14.54 -29.92 -22.15
N THR A 234 -14.66 -28.59 -22.22
CA THR A 234 -14.75 -27.70 -21.05
C THR A 234 -16.12 -27.03 -20.95
N LEU A 235 -16.55 -26.70 -19.73
CA LEU A 235 -17.85 -26.06 -19.46
C LEU A 235 -17.75 -24.63 -18.96
N THR A 236 -16.67 -24.29 -18.28
CA THR A 236 -16.46 -22.97 -17.68
C THR A 236 -15.50 -22.12 -18.47
N LEU A 237 -14.88 -22.68 -19.51
CA LEU A 237 -13.84 -22.02 -20.29
C LEU A 237 -12.62 -21.63 -19.44
N ILE A 238 -12.48 -22.20 -18.24
CA ILE A 238 -11.23 -22.11 -17.46
C ILE A 238 -10.15 -22.87 -18.24
N PRO A 239 -8.98 -22.27 -18.46
CA PRO A 239 -7.88 -22.90 -19.19
C PRO A 239 -7.25 -23.98 -18.31
N LEU A 240 -7.48 -25.24 -18.68
CA LEU A 240 -6.89 -26.41 -18.01
C LEU A 240 -6.22 -27.30 -19.06
N PRO A 241 -5.14 -28.00 -18.69
CA PRO A 241 -4.62 -29.09 -19.51
C PRO A 241 -5.70 -30.12 -19.80
N SER A 242 -5.59 -30.78 -20.94
CA SER A 242 -6.57 -31.77 -21.38
C SER A 242 -5.88 -32.99 -21.97
N PRO A 243 -6.56 -34.16 -21.98
CA PRO A 243 -6.02 -35.34 -22.63
C PRO A 243 -5.68 -35.05 -24.10
N SER A 244 -4.60 -35.65 -24.60
CA SER A 244 -4.05 -35.38 -25.94
C SER A 244 -5.01 -35.75 -27.08
N VAL A 245 -6.10 -36.47 -26.76
CA VAL A 245 -7.26 -36.67 -27.65
C VAL A 245 -7.84 -35.35 -28.19
N TRP A 246 -7.71 -34.22 -27.47
CA TRP A 246 -8.24 -32.94 -27.95
C TRP A 246 -7.25 -32.14 -28.82
N HIS A 247 -5.99 -32.58 -28.87
CA HIS A 247 -4.90 -31.89 -29.56
C HIS A 247 -4.54 -32.55 -30.88
N TYR A 248 -4.27 -33.85 -30.84
CA TYR A 248 -3.81 -34.58 -32.01
C TYR A 248 -4.94 -34.80 -33.02
N GLY A 249 -4.66 -34.49 -34.29
CA GLY A 249 -5.49 -34.85 -35.43
C GLY A 249 -5.04 -36.17 -36.08
N GLY A 250 -5.97 -36.84 -36.76
CA GLY A 250 -5.67 -37.97 -37.64
C GLY A 250 -4.92 -39.13 -36.96
N ALA A 251 -3.92 -39.68 -37.65
CA ALA A 251 -3.19 -40.89 -37.23
C ALA A 251 -2.48 -40.75 -35.87
N ARG A 252 -1.94 -39.57 -35.55
CA ARG A 252 -1.26 -39.35 -34.27
C ARG A 252 -2.22 -39.55 -33.08
N ARG A 253 -3.47 -39.16 -33.25
CA ARG A 253 -4.52 -39.34 -32.24
C ARG A 253 -4.79 -40.82 -31.96
N THR A 254 -4.88 -41.62 -33.03
CA THR A 254 -5.10 -43.06 -32.93
C THR A 254 -3.93 -43.75 -32.23
N GLN A 255 -2.70 -43.49 -32.67
CA GLN A 255 -1.49 -44.06 -32.07
C GLN A 255 -1.30 -43.66 -30.61
N TRP A 256 -1.68 -42.43 -30.23
CA TRP A 256 -1.67 -42.01 -28.83
C TRP A 256 -2.70 -42.81 -28.00
N ALA A 257 -3.94 -42.93 -28.47
CA ALA A 257 -4.99 -43.65 -27.74
C ALA A 257 -4.66 -45.15 -27.57
N GLU A 258 -4.07 -45.77 -28.60
CA GLU A 258 -3.61 -47.16 -28.58
C GLU A 258 -2.49 -47.40 -27.56
N ARG A 259 -1.68 -46.39 -27.22
CA ARG A 259 -0.65 -46.48 -26.17
C ARG A 259 -1.16 -46.08 -24.79
N PHE A 260 -1.93 -44.99 -24.70
CA PHE A 260 -2.40 -44.45 -23.43
C PHE A 260 -3.45 -45.33 -22.75
N LEU A 261 -4.43 -45.85 -23.50
CA LEU A 261 -5.54 -46.57 -22.87
C LEU A 261 -5.11 -47.87 -22.18
N PRO A 262 -4.26 -48.74 -22.78
CA PRO A 262 -3.71 -49.90 -22.07
C PRO A 262 -3.00 -49.51 -20.76
N LEU A 263 -2.12 -48.51 -20.81
CA LEU A 263 -1.42 -48.00 -19.61
C LEU A 263 -2.41 -47.50 -18.54
N SER A 264 -3.47 -46.80 -18.96
CA SER A 264 -4.51 -46.31 -18.04
C SER A 264 -5.34 -47.44 -17.41
N HIS A 265 -5.57 -48.53 -18.15
CA HIS A 265 -6.27 -49.71 -17.63
C HIS A 265 -5.42 -50.45 -16.59
N GLU A 266 -4.12 -50.62 -16.87
CA GLU A 266 -3.16 -51.17 -15.92
C GLU A 266 -3.04 -50.30 -14.67
N ALA A 267 -2.97 -48.97 -14.83
CA ALA A 267 -2.96 -48.05 -13.71
C ALA A 267 -4.23 -48.16 -12.85
N LYS A 268 -5.41 -48.23 -13.48
CA LYS A 268 -6.68 -48.45 -12.75
C LYS A 268 -6.66 -49.76 -11.98
N GLN A 269 -6.12 -50.83 -12.57
CA GLN A 269 -5.95 -52.11 -11.88
C GLN A 269 -5.01 -51.96 -10.68
N PHE A 270 -3.84 -51.35 -10.86
CA PHE A 270 -2.88 -51.06 -9.78
C PHE A 270 -3.54 -50.33 -8.60
N PHE A 271 -4.31 -49.27 -8.86
CA PHE A 271 -5.01 -48.52 -7.81
C PHE A 271 -6.08 -49.35 -7.08
N THR A 272 -6.85 -50.15 -7.82
CA THR A 272 -8.01 -50.86 -7.28
C THR A 272 -7.67 -52.17 -6.59
N THR A 273 -6.54 -52.80 -6.93
CA THR A 273 -6.12 -54.07 -6.34
C THR A 273 -4.89 -53.93 -5.44
N VAL A 274 -3.78 -53.40 -5.95
CA VAL A 274 -2.49 -53.38 -5.26
C VAL A 274 -2.45 -52.27 -4.21
N LEU A 275 -2.64 -51.02 -4.65
CA LEU A 275 -2.54 -49.86 -3.78
C LEU A 275 -3.64 -49.85 -2.72
N ALA A 276 -4.86 -50.29 -3.06
CA ALA A 276 -5.98 -50.38 -2.12
C ALA A 276 -5.68 -51.30 -0.92
N GLU A 277 -5.06 -52.45 -1.16
CA GLU A 277 -4.68 -53.39 -0.09
C GLU A 277 -3.53 -52.84 0.77
N ASP A 278 -2.55 -52.15 0.18
CA ASP A 278 -1.48 -51.50 0.94
C ASP A 278 -1.98 -50.32 1.77
N LEU A 279 -2.93 -49.55 1.24
CA LEU A 279 -3.55 -48.45 1.98
C LEU A 279 -4.34 -48.98 3.18
N LYS A 280 -5.03 -50.11 3.00
CA LYS A 280 -5.73 -50.82 4.08
C LYS A 280 -4.74 -51.33 5.13
N ARG A 281 -3.62 -51.92 4.72
CA ARG A 281 -2.51 -52.34 5.62
C ARG A 281 -1.89 -51.18 6.37
N ALA A 282 -1.80 -50.00 5.73
CA ALA A 282 -1.30 -48.76 6.35
C ALA A 282 -2.34 -48.04 7.25
N GLY A 283 -3.49 -48.67 7.54
CA GLY A 283 -4.53 -48.12 8.41
C GLY A 283 -5.37 -47.02 7.76
N GLY A 284 -5.44 -46.99 6.43
CA GLY A 284 -6.16 -45.95 5.67
C GLY A 284 -5.43 -44.61 5.61
N ALA A 285 -4.13 -44.55 5.96
CA ALA A 285 -3.33 -43.34 5.96
C ALA A 285 -2.48 -43.23 4.67
N PRO A 286 -2.96 -42.55 3.60
CA PRO A 286 -2.22 -42.42 2.33
C PRO A 286 -0.85 -41.75 2.50
N GLU A 287 -0.73 -40.80 3.45
CA GLU A 287 0.51 -40.08 3.75
C GLU A 287 1.66 -41.03 4.12
N LYS A 288 1.38 -42.10 4.88
CA LYS A 288 2.40 -43.09 5.27
C LYS A 288 2.92 -43.89 4.09
N VAL A 289 2.05 -44.21 3.13
CA VAL A 289 2.43 -44.89 1.88
C VAL A 289 3.34 -43.99 1.07
N LEU A 290 2.96 -42.72 0.87
CA LEU A 290 3.74 -41.75 0.11
C LEU A 290 5.09 -41.43 0.75
N GLN A 291 5.19 -41.36 2.09
CA GLN A 291 6.47 -41.18 2.79
C GLN A 291 7.45 -42.31 2.50
N LYS A 292 6.98 -43.57 2.46
CA LYS A 292 7.83 -44.72 2.12
C LYS A 292 8.31 -44.68 0.68
N VAL A 293 7.44 -44.30 -0.26
CA VAL A 293 7.83 -44.11 -1.68
C VAL A 293 8.83 -42.96 -1.81
N ALA A 294 8.60 -41.84 -1.14
CA ALA A 294 9.49 -40.69 -1.17
C ALA A 294 10.88 -41.00 -0.61
N ALA A 295 11.00 -41.87 0.40
CA ALA A 295 12.30 -42.31 0.91
C ALA A 295 13.14 -43.01 -0.18
N VAL A 296 12.53 -43.81 -1.05
CA VAL A 296 13.23 -44.42 -2.20
C VAL A 296 13.64 -43.35 -3.21
N PHE A 297 12.76 -42.40 -3.53
CA PHE A 297 13.11 -41.29 -4.41
C PHE A 297 14.22 -40.39 -3.86
N ALA A 298 14.36 -40.27 -2.53
CA ALA A 298 15.46 -39.55 -1.92
C ALA A 298 16.81 -40.24 -2.18
N GLU A 299 16.87 -41.58 -2.05
CA GLU A 299 18.09 -42.34 -2.37
C GLU A 299 18.43 -42.27 -3.87
N VAL A 300 17.42 -42.38 -4.75
CA VAL A 300 17.59 -42.14 -6.20
C VAL A 300 18.12 -40.73 -6.48
N GLY A 301 17.60 -39.72 -5.76
CA GLY A 301 18.05 -38.34 -5.84
C GLY A 301 19.55 -38.19 -5.54
N LYS A 302 20.10 -38.94 -4.58
CA LYS A 302 21.54 -38.90 -4.27
C LYS A 302 22.39 -39.34 -5.47
N ILE A 303 21.96 -40.38 -6.19
CA ILE A 303 22.67 -40.87 -7.39
C ILE A 303 22.55 -39.84 -8.52
N LEU A 304 21.36 -39.27 -8.75
CA LEU A 304 21.16 -38.22 -9.75
C LEU A 304 21.99 -36.96 -9.46
N LEU A 305 22.19 -36.63 -8.18
CA LEU A 305 23.05 -35.51 -7.77
C LEU A 305 24.53 -35.80 -8.06
N GLN A 306 24.99 -37.03 -7.84
CA GLN A 306 26.36 -37.45 -8.21
C GLN A 306 26.56 -37.34 -9.73
N ARG A 307 25.61 -37.86 -10.51
CA ARG A 307 25.60 -37.72 -11.98
C ARG A 307 25.70 -36.26 -12.41
N HIS A 308 24.87 -35.39 -11.84
CA HIS A 308 24.89 -33.96 -12.16
C HIS A 308 26.24 -33.30 -11.83
N ARG A 309 26.81 -33.59 -10.65
CA ARG A 309 28.14 -33.07 -10.25
C ARG A 309 29.25 -33.54 -11.20
N ARG A 310 29.19 -34.79 -11.67
CA ARG A 310 30.12 -35.29 -12.70
C ARG A 310 29.95 -34.53 -14.01
N CYS A 311 28.72 -34.36 -14.51
CA CYS A 311 28.44 -33.62 -15.75
C CYS A 311 28.94 -32.17 -15.70
N LEU A 312 28.92 -31.54 -14.53
CA LEU A 312 29.47 -30.20 -14.33
C LEU A 312 31.01 -30.14 -14.32
N GLY A 313 31.70 -31.27 -14.13
CA GLY A 313 33.16 -31.33 -14.09
C GLY A 313 33.79 -30.46 -13.00
N GLY A 314 33.08 -30.26 -11.88
CA GLY A 314 33.51 -29.39 -10.77
C GLY A 314 33.24 -27.89 -10.96
N ARG A 315 32.68 -27.45 -12.10
CA ARG A 315 32.23 -26.07 -12.32
C ARG A 315 30.89 -25.83 -11.60
N GLU A 316 30.68 -24.63 -11.08
CA GLU A 316 29.36 -24.23 -10.57
C GLU A 316 28.40 -23.89 -11.72
N TRP A 317 27.09 -24.11 -11.52
CA TRP A 317 26.07 -23.78 -12.53
C TRP A 317 26.13 -22.33 -13.00
N SER A 318 26.39 -21.39 -12.09
CA SER A 318 26.52 -19.95 -12.35
C SER A 318 27.64 -19.61 -13.33
N ALA A 319 28.70 -20.44 -13.40
CA ALA A 319 29.88 -20.22 -14.24
C ALA A 319 29.72 -20.74 -15.68
N LEU A 320 28.68 -21.51 -15.99
CA LEU A 320 28.39 -22.00 -17.34
C LEU A 320 27.93 -20.87 -18.25
N ALA A 321 28.35 -20.93 -19.52
CA ALA A 321 27.85 -20.03 -20.54
C ALA A 321 26.35 -20.30 -20.83
N PRO A 322 25.57 -19.28 -21.26
CA PRO A 322 24.14 -19.46 -21.50
C PRO A 322 23.78 -20.60 -22.47
N HIS A 323 24.59 -20.82 -23.51
CA HIS A 323 24.37 -21.89 -24.47
C HIS A 323 24.63 -23.29 -23.88
N GLU A 324 25.63 -23.45 -22.98
CA GLU A 324 25.87 -24.71 -22.26
C GLU A 324 24.68 -25.03 -21.34
N LYS A 325 24.12 -24.02 -20.68
CA LYS A 325 22.91 -24.16 -19.86
C LYS A 325 21.70 -24.58 -20.70
N ASP A 326 21.50 -23.93 -21.85
CA ASP A 326 20.40 -24.25 -22.78
C ASP A 326 20.52 -25.69 -23.29
N GLU A 327 21.73 -26.13 -23.67
CA GLU A 327 21.98 -27.50 -24.11
C GLU A 327 21.69 -28.52 -22.99
N PHE A 328 22.17 -28.27 -21.77
CA PHE A 328 21.92 -29.13 -20.62
C PHE A 328 20.42 -29.25 -20.34
N CYS A 329 19.69 -28.13 -20.28
CA CYS A 329 18.26 -28.13 -20.04
C CYS A 329 17.47 -28.81 -21.17
N MET A 330 17.89 -28.65 -22.43
CA MET A 330 17.28 -29.35 -23.57
C MET A 330 17.51 -30.86 -23.50
N LYS A 331 18.71 -31.32 -23.11
CA LYS A 331 19.00 -32.75 -22.87
C LYS A 331 18.10 -33.32 -21.77
N GLU A 332 17.92 -32.58 -20.67
CA GLU A 332 17.04 -33.02 -19.59
C GLU A 332 15.56 -33.10 -20.01
N VAL A 333 15.08 -32.14 -20.82
CA VAL A 333 13.72 -32.18 -21.37
C VAL A 333 13.53 -33.33 -22.36
N GLU A 334 14.53 -33.65 -23.18
CA GLU A 334 14.47 -34.81 -24.07
C GLU A 334 14.45 -36.12 -23.27
N ARG A 335 15.22 -36.21 -22.17
CA ARG A 335 15.15 -37.35 -21.25
C ARG A 335 13.74 -37.52 -20.70
N TRP A 336 13.11 -36.42 -20.29
CA TRP A 336 11.74 -36.45 -19.78
C TRP A 336 10.74 -36.90 -20.85
N LYS A 337 10.91 -36.45 -22.10
CA LYS A 337 10.09 -36.95 -23.21
C LYS A 337 10.24 -38.46 -23.38
N GLN A 338 11.46 -38.99 -23.36
CA GLN A 338 11.71 -40.43 -23.47
C GLN A 338 11.10 -41.22 -22.30
N GLN A 339 11.20 -40.69 -21.07
CA GLN A 339 10.56 -41.28 -19.89
C GLN A 339 9.06 -41.47 -20.08
N VAL A 340 8.38 -40.49 -20.68
CA VAL A 340 6.93 -40.56 -20.94
C VAL A 340 6.63 -41.53 -22.09
N GLU A 341 7.27 -41.33 -23.26
CA GLU A 341 6.95 -42.07 -24.48
C GLU A 341 7.35 -43.56 -24.40
N VAL A 342 8.57 -43.87 -23.93
CA VAL A 342 9.11 -45.24 -23.86
C VAL A 342 8.63 -45.95 -22.60
N GLY A 343 8.60 -45.25 -21.47
CA GLY A 343 8.20 -45.83 -20.18
C GLY A 343 9.32 -46.40 -19.34
N GLU A 344 10.54 -45.96 -19.59
CA GLU A 344 11.70 -46.25 -18.75
C GLU A 344 11.96 -45.05 -17.82
N PHE A 345 12.26 -45.32 -16.54
CA PHE A 345 12.52 -44.24 -15.58
C PHE A 345 13.84 -43.52 -15.87
N ASP A 346 14.87 -44.22 -16.33
CA ASP A 346 16.18 -43.66 -16.68
C ASP A 346 16.63 -44.11 -18.08
N PRO A 347 16.04 -43.56 -19.16
CA PRO A 347 16.35 -43.98 -20.52
C PRO A 347 17.74 -43.47 -20.96
N PRO A 348 18.47 -44.23 -21.80
CA PRO A 348 19.67 -43.74 -22.46
C PRO A 348 19.30 -42.62 -23.46
N LEU A 349 20.16 -41.60 -23.56
CA LEU A 349 20.00 -40.50 -24.52
C LEU A 349 20.91 -40.67 -25.74
N ASP A 350 20.37 -40.44 -26.93
CA ASP A 350 21.15 -40.35 -28.16
C ASP A 350 21.96 -39.04 -28.16
N GLY A 351 23.30 -39.14 -28.14
CA GLY A 351 24.21 -37.99 -28.23
C GLY A 351 24.86 -37.55 -26.91
N ASP A 352 24.79 -38.34 -25.85
CA ASP A 352 25.83 -38.28 -24.83
C ASP A 352 27.14 -38.76 -25.47
N ASP A 353 28.27 -38.10 -25.20
CA ASP A 353 29.58 -38.46 -25.79
C ASP A 353 30.06 -39.88 -25.43
N ASP A 354 29.30 -40.63 -24.62
CA ASP A 354 29.46 -42.07 -24.48
C ASP A 354 28.19 -42.72 -23.87
N PRO A 355 27.19 -43.19 -24.66
CA PRO A 355 26.16 -44.10 -24.16
C PRO A 355 26.75 -45.43 -23.66
N THR A 356 28.06 -45.63 -23.85
CA THR A 356 28.90 -46.72 -23.33
C THR A 356 29.70 -46.34 -22.08
N SER A 357 29.44 -45.18 -21.45
CA SER A 357 30.04 -44.82 -20.17
C SER A 357 29.71 -45.85 -19.10
N THR A 358 30.73 -46.59 -18.64
CA THR A 358 30.61 -47.57 -17.55
C THR A 358 30.05 -46.93 -16.27
N GLU A 359 30.38 -45.66 -16.04
CA GLU A 359 29.89 -44.91 -14.89
C GLU A 359 28.39 -44.60 -15.00
N TRP A 360 27.89 -44.15 -16.16
CA TRP A 360 26.45 -43.95 -16.35
C TRP A 360 25.68 -45.27 -16.19
N GLN A 361 26.20 -46.36 -16.77
CA GLN A 361 25.57 -47.68 -16.63
C GLN A 361 25.50 -48.12 -15.17
N SER A 362 26.58 -47.95 -14.40
CA SER A 362 26.57 -48.27 -12.96
C SER A 362 25.57 -47.43 -12.15
N GLU A 363 25.41 -46.15 -12.49
CA GLU A 363 24.40 -45.28 -11.87
C GLU A 363 22.99 -45.71 -12.27
N HIS A 364 22.77 -46.02 -13.55
CA HIS A 364 21.50 -46.53 -14.06
C HIS A 364 21.10 -47.82 -13.36
N ASP A 365 22.01 -48.80 -13.29
CA ASP A 365 21.78 -50.08 -12.62
C ASP A 365 21.46 -49.88 -11.14
N ALA A 366 22.16 -48.97 -10.45
CA ALA A 366 21.89 -48.63 -9.05
C ALA A 366 20.52 -47.95 -8.87
N ILE A 367 20.14 -47.02 -9.76
CA ILE A 367 18.81 -46.40 -9.76
C ILE A 367 17.74 -47.46 -10.01
N MET A 368 17.91 -48.31 -11.01
CA MET A 368 16.94 -49.34 -11.35
C MET A 368 16.81 -50.40 -10.25
N GLN A 369 17.90 -50.73 -9.55
CA GLN A 369 17.86 -51.60 -8.37
C GLN A 369 17.00 -50.99 -7.26
N LEU A 370 17.18 -49.69 -6.96
CA LEU A 370 16.35 -48.99 -5.97
C LEU A 370 14.87 -48.91 -6.41
N MET A 371 14.64 -48.67 -7.71
CA MET A 371 13.30 -48.46 -8.26
C MET A 371 12.49 -49.76 -8.36
N THR A 372 13.13 -50.88 -8.69
CA THR A 372 12.47 -52.19 -8.87
C THR A 372 12.35 -53.01 -7.60
N ALA A 373 13.18 -52.72 -6.58
CA ALA A 373 13.04 -53.33 -5.26
C ALA A 373 11.64 -53.02 -4.68
N THR A 374 11.00 -54.05 -4.12
CA THR A 374 9.76 -53.90 -3.38
C THR A 374 10.00 -53.05 -2.14
N ILE A 375 9.17 -52.03 -1.92
CA ILE A 375 9.33 -51.11 -0.80
C ILE A 375 8.94 -51.80 0.50
N ASP A 376 9.77 -51.66 1.54
CA ASP A 376 9.51 -52.30 2.84
C ASP A 376 8.11 -51.99 3.39
N GLY A 377 7.32 -53.06 3.54
CA GLY A 377 5.95 -53.01 4.06
C GLY A 377 4.90 -52.50 3.06
N LEU A 378 5.22 -52.42 1.78
CA LEU A 378 4.28 -52.25 0.66
C LEU A 378 4.45 -53.44 -0.29
N SER A 379 3.41 -53.76 -1.06
CA SER A 379 3.43 -54.85 -2.05
C SER A 379 3.90 -54.44 -3.45
N PHE A 380 4.17 -53.15 -3.66
CA PHE A 380 4.62 -52.61 -4.94
C PHE A 380 6.02 -51.97 -4.84
N SER A 381 6.65 -51.81 -6.01
CA SER A 381 7.94 -51.13 -6.17
C SER A 381 7.77 -49.63 -6.49
N ALA A 382 8.81 -48.82 -6.26
CA ALA A 382 8.76 -47.40 -6.61
C ALA A 382 8.58 -47.18 -8.13
N LEU A 383 9.05 -48.11 -8.96
CA LEU A 383 8.86 -48.11 -10.41
C LEU A 383 7.39 -48.32 -10.80
N GLU A 384 6.70 -49.27 -10.18
CA GLU A 384 5.26 -49.49 -10.41
C GLU A 384 4.47 -48.24 -10.00
N PHE A 385 4.82 -47.63 -8.85
CA PHE A 385 4.22 -46.38 -8.44
C PHE A 385 4.43 -45.28 -9.48
N TRP A 386 5.67 -45.01 -9.90
CA TRP A 386 5.97 -43.98 -10.90
C TRP A 386 5.23 -44.23 -12.23
N THR A 387 5.24 -45.48 -12.71
CA THR A 387 4.63 -45.89 -13.99
C THR A 387 3.12 -45.64 -13.98
N HIS A 388 2.42 -46.09 -12.94
CA HIS A 388 0.96 -46.06 -12.87
C HIS A 388 0.39 -44.76 -12.29
N THR A 389 1.23 -43.88 -11.72
CA THR A 389 0.77 -42.60 -11.17
C THR A 389 1.27 -41.41 -11.99
N ILE A 390 2.58 -41.16 -12.02
CA ILE A 390 3.19 -39.98 -12.62
C ILE A 390 3.22 -40.14 -14.14
N ARG A 391 3.84 -41.21 -14.64
CA ARG A 391 4.00 -41.42 -16.08
C ARG A 391 2.64 -41.58 -16.78
N CYS A 392 1.71 -42.34 -16.21
CA CYS A 392 0.37 -42.48 -16.77
C CYS A 392 -0.34 -41.13 -16.93
N GLU A 393 -0.16 -40.23 -15.97
CA GLU A 393 -0.74 -38.88 -15.99
C GLU A 393 -0.08 -37.98 -17.04
N GLU A 394 1.24 -38.08 -17.19
CA GLU A 394 1.99 -37.34 -18.21
C GLU A 394 1.70 -37.86 -19.62
N MET A 395 1.48 -39.17 -19.79
CA MET A 395 1.07 -39.79 -21.05
C MET A 395 -0.36 -39.39 -21.46
N GLU A 396 -1.24 -39.11 -20.50
CA GLU A 396 -2.56 -38.49 -20.78
C GLU A 396 -2.36 -37.16 -21.52
N THR A 397 -1.36 -36.39 -21.13
CA THR A 397 -0.99 -35.08 -21.69
C THR A 397 0.28 -35.13 -22.57
N GLU A 398 0.54 -36.25 -23.27
CA GLU A 398 1.75 -36.49 -24.07
C GLU A 398 2.15 -35.32 -25.01
N HIS A 399 1.18 -34.59 -25.59
CA HIS A 399 1.43 -33.44 -26.48
C HIS A 399 2.38 -32.37 -25.89
N ILE A 400 2.42 -32.26 -24.55
CA ILE A 400 3.31 -31.32 -23.84
C ILE A 400 4.78 -31.70 -23.99
N HIS A 401 5.08 -33.00 -24.11
CA HIS A 401 6.45 -33.50 -24.21
C HIS A 401 6.91 -33.65 -25.66
N THR A 402 5.98 -33.88 -26.60
CA THR A 402 6.30 -34.17 -28.01
C THR A 402 6.47 -32.90 -28.83
N GLU A 403 5.66 -31.87 -28.59
CA GLU A 403 5.73 -30.61 -29.32
C GLU A 403 7.07 -29.91 -29.08
N LYS A 404 7.82 -29.65 -30.17
CA LYS A 404 9.13 -28.98 -30.10
C LYS A 404 9.05 -27.62 -29.41
N ARG A 405 8.00 -26.85 -29.68
CA ARG A 405 7.74 -25.55 -29.05
C ARG A 405 7.64 -25.66 -27.54
N VAL A 406 6.84 -26.61 -27.06
CA VAL A 406 6.59 -26.79 -25.62
C VAL A 406 7.85 -27.27 -24.91
N ARG A 407 8.65 -28.13 -25.57
CA ARG A 407 9.98 -28.51 -25.06
C ARG A 407 10.92 -27.32 -24.87
N ALA A 408 10.91 -26.35 -25.79
CA ALA A 408 11.70 -25.12 -25.62
C ALA A 408 11.25 -24.31 -24.38
N ILE A 409 9.94 -24.21 -24.14
CA ILE A 409 9.39 -23.55 -22.94
C ILE A 409 9.80 -24.30 -21.67
N SER A 410 9.71 -25.64 -21.67
CA SER A 410 10.14 -26.48 -20.56
C SER A 410 11.64 -26.32 -20.26
N ALA A 411 12.48 -26.24 -21.29
CA ALA A 411 13.92 -26.04 -21.13
C ALA A 411 14.22 -24.65 -20.56
N ALA A 412 13.53 -23.61 -21.03
CA ALA A 412 13.65 -22.27 -20.49
C ALA A 412 13.22 -22.20 -19.00
N ALA A 413 12.14 -22.87 -18.63
CA ALA A 413 11.68 -22.99 -17.25
C ALA A 413 12.73 -23.68 -16.36
N ARG A 414 13.33 -24.78 -16.84
CA ARG A 414 14.40 -25.49 -16.11
C ARG A 414 15.65 -24.63 -15.92
N ARG A 415 16.05 -23.88 -16.95
CA ARG A 415 17.17 -22.94 -16.84
C ARG A 415 16.90 -21.89 -15.76
N ALA A 416 15.73 -21.26 -15.78
CA ALA A 416 15.35 -20.26 -14.79
C ALA A 416 15.30 -20.82 -13.35
N MET A 417 14.86 -22.07 -13.19
CA MET A 417 14.89 -22.78 -11.91
C MET A 417 16.33 -22.99 -11.42
N TYR A 418 17.22 -23.53 -12.25
CA TYR A 418 18.61 -23.80 -11.86
C TYR A 418 19.43 -22.52 -11.65
N ASP A 419 19.07 -21.42 -12.30
CA ASP A 419 19.70 -20.11 -12.05
C ASP A 419 19.41 -19.57 -10.64
N THR A 420 18.34 -20.03 -9.98
CA THR A 420 17.93 -19.56 -8.65
C THR A 420 18.05 -20.61 -7.54
N THR A 421 17.96 -21.89 -7.89
CA THR A 421 17.85 -23.00 -6.95
C THR A 421 18.89 -24.08 -7.28
N SER A 422 19.64 -24.53 -6.27
CA SER A 422 20.64 -25.60 -6.46
C SER A 422 19.97 -26.92 -6.86
N TYR A 423 20.64 -27.73 -7.67
CA TYR A 423 20.12 -29.01 -8.14
C TYR A 423 19.73 -29.97 -7.00
N GLU A 424 20.48 -29.94 -5.90
CA GLU A 424 20.16 -30.70 -4.68
C GLU A 424 18.82 -30.27 -4.06
N ALA A 425 18.58 -28.96 -3.93
CA ALA A 425 17.31 -28.46 -3.43
C ALA A 425 16.16 -28.75 -4.39
N VAL A 426 16.39 -28.75 -5.71
CA VAL A 426 15.41 -29.18 -6.72
C VAL A 426 15.00 -30.64 -6.50
N LEU A 427 15.97 -31.55 -6.36
CA LEU A 427 15.68 -32.97 -6.11
C LEU A 427 14.90 -33.17 -4.81
N GLN A 428 15.30 -32.49 -3.73
CA GLN A 428 14.55 -32.54 -2.47
C GLN A 428 13.12 -31.98 -2.62
N GLY A 429 12.95 -30.92 -3.41
CA GLY A 429 11.63 -30.38 -3.74
C GLY A 429 10.74 -31.37 -4.50
N ILE A 430 11.30 -32.15 -5.42
CA ILE A 430 10.56 -33.22 -6.13
C ILE A 430 10.16 -34.34 -5.15
N VAL A 431 11.08 -34.76 -4.27
CA VAL A 431 10.81 -35.75 -3.23
C VAL A 431 9.68 -35.27 -2.30
N ASP A 432 9.74 -34.01 -1.86
CA ASP A 432 8.70 -33.38 -1.03
C ASP A 432 7.35 -33.31 -1.75
N ALA A 433 7.35 -33.08 -3.06
CA ALA A 433 6.12 -33.08 -3.87
C ALA A 433 5.42 -34.44 -3.87
N VAL A 434 6.18 -35.53 -3.79
CA VAL A 434 5.66 -36.90 -3.61
C VAL A 434 5.24 -37.16 -2.17
N ALA A 435 6.11 -36.89 -1.21
CA ALA A 435 5.90 -37.19 0.20
C ALA A 435 4.63 -36.54 0.78
N LYS A 436 4.35 -35.30 0.37
CA LYS A 436 3.20 -34.49 0.83
C LYS A 436 1.99 -34.56 -0.13
N GLY A 437 2.06 -35.39 -1.16
CA GLY A 437 1.01 -35.54 -2.15
C GLY A 437 -0.27 -36.20 -1.60
N GLN A 438 -1.25 -36.38 -2.47
CA GLN A 438 -2.55 -36.99 -2.15
C GLN A 438 -2.87 -38.11 -3.15
N LEU A 439 -3.42 -39.22 -2.64
CA LEU A 439 -3.88 -40.34 -3.46
C LEU A 439 -5.41 -40.29 -3.59
N ASP A 440 -5.92 -40.08 -4.80
CA ASP A 440 -7.34 -40.17 -5.10
C ASP A 440 -7.68 -41.58 -5.63
N MET A 441 -8.12 -42.44 -4.70
CA MET A 441 -8.46 -43.83 -5.00
C MET A 441 -9.66 -43.97 -5.96
N LYS A 442 -10.57 -42.98 -6.02
CA LYS A 442 -11.74 -43.04 -6.92
C LYS A 442 -11.35 -42.68 -8.34
N ALA A 443 -10.50 -41.67 -8.51
CA ALA A 443 -10.00 -41.28 -9.82
C ALA A 443 -8.88 -42.18 -10.35
N ALA A 444 -8.28 -43.02 -9.49
CA ALA A 444 -7.02 -43.72 -9.76
C ALA A 444 -5.92 -42.72 -10.15
N GLY A 445 -5.76 -41.66 -9.33
CA GLY A 445 -4.85 -40.56 -9.62
C GLY A 445 -4.03 -40.14 -8.41
N PHE A 446 -2.76 -39.78 -8.67
CA PHE A 446 -1.89 -39.14 -7.71
C PHE A 446 -1.89 -37.62 -7.95
N LYS A 447 -2.13 -36.84 -6.89
CA LYS A 447 -2.06 -35.38 -6.89
C LYS A 447 -0.79 -34.96 -6.14
N PRO A 448 0.22 -34.42 -6.83
CA PRO A 448 1.43 -33.93 -6.18
C PRO A 448 1.15 -32.77 -5.23
N HIS A 449 2.03 -32.56 -4.25
CA HIS A 449 2.06 -31.30 -3.51
C HIS A 449 2.71 -30.21 -4.38
N MET A 450 1.92 -29.18 -4.71
CA MET A 450 2.32 -28.10 -5.61
C MET A 450 3.25 -27.08 -4.92
N ASN A 451 4.45 -27.50 -4.54
CA ASN A 451 5.50 -26.57 -4.11
C ASN A 451 6.05 -25.78 -5.32
N ASP A 452 6.85 -24.75 -5.04
CA ASP A 452 7.37 -23.86 -6.08
C ASP A 452 8.22 -24.63 -7.11
N ILE A 453 9.03 -25.60 -6.68
CA ILE A 453 9.86 -26.43 -7.59
C ILE A 453 8.99 -27.26 -8.54
N TRP A 454 7.97 -27.95 -8.02
CA TRP A 454 7.04 -28.72 -8.84
C TRP A 454 6.31 -27.82 -9.85
N CYS A 455 5.92 -26.61 -9.42
CA CYS A 455 5.29 -25.62 -10.29
C CYS A 455 6.23 -25.14 -11.41
N GLN A 456 7.52 -24.94 -11.12
CA GLN A 456 8.52 -24.55 -12.11
C GLN A 456 8.76 -25.66 -13.14
N LEU A 457 8.89 -26.90 -12.67
CA LEU A 457 9.05 -28.09 -13.53
C LEU A 457 7.85 -28.30 -14.46
N ASN A 458 6.63 -28.08 -13.95
CA ASN A 458 5.39 -28.26 -14.69
C ASN A 458 4.85 -26.95 -15.31
N TYR A 459 5.67 -25.90 -15.39
CA TYR A 459 5.25 -24.61 -15.89
C TYR A 459 4.71 -24.69 -17.33
N ALA A 460 5.36 -25.47 -18.20
CA ALA A 460 4.90 -25.65 -19.58
C ALA A 460 3.50 -26.30 -19.68
N LYS A 461 3.13 -27.13 -18.70
CA LYS A 461 1.83 -27.79 -18.65
C LYS A 461 0.72 -26.85 -18.19
N PHE A 462 0.93 -26.14 -17.07
CA PHE A 462 -0.14 -25.38 -16.43
C PHE A 462 -0.06 -23.86 -16.60
N GLY A 463 1.09 -23.33 -17.07
CA GLY A 463 1.36 -21.90 -17.16
C GLY A 463 1.67 -21.37 -18.55
N ALA A 464 1.89 -22.24 -19.53
CA ALA A 464 2.17 -21.86 -20.92
C ALA A 464 0.98 -22.14 -21.85
N SER A 465 1.02 -21.61 -23.08
CA SER A 465 -0.05 -21.74 -24.09
C SER A 465 -0.17 -23.13 -24.73
N THR A 466 -0.20 -24.19 -23.91
CA THR A 466 -0.48 -25.58 -24.29
C THR A 466 -1.97 -25.92 -24.24
N VAL A 467 -2.82 -24.95 -23.88
CA VAL A 467 -4.24 -25.19 -23.62
C VAL A 467 -5.08 -25.12 -24.90
N THR A 468 -5.89 -26.15 -25.13
CA THR A 468 -6.99 -26.15 -26.12
C THR A 468 -8.35 -26.20 -25.44
N GLN A 469 -9.35 -25.65 -26.10
CA GLN A 469 -10.73 -25.61 -25.63
C GLN A 469 -11.69 -25.98 -26.74
N HIS A 470 -12.37 -27.10 -26.56
CA HIS A 470 -13.45 -27.56 -27.42
C HIS A 470 -14.79 -27.32 -26.75
N THR A 471 -15.64 -26.55 -27.44
CA THR A 471 -17.01 -26.22 -27.02
C THR A 471 -17.97 -26.50 -28.18
N THR A 472 -19.27 -26.42 -27.91
CA THR A 472 -20.30 -26.49 -28.97
C THR A 472 -20.12 -25.44 -30.06
N THR A 473 -19.54 -24.28 -29.72
CA THR A 473 -19.40 -23.14 -30.63
C THR A 473 -18.11 -23.19 -31.43
N ALA A 474 -16.99 -23.53 -30.78
CA ALA A 474 -15.66 -23.46 -31.39
C ALA A 474 -14.69 -24.49 -30.80
N ARG A 475 -13.72 -24.90 -31.62
CA ARG A 475 -12.51 -25.63 -31.24
C ARG A 475 -11.35 -24.65 -31.39
N ARG A 476 -10.73 -24.24 -30.29
CA ARG A 476 -9.71 -23.16 -30.27
C ARG A 476 -8.48 -23.53 -29.44
N GLN A 477 -7.35 -22.94 -29.79
CA GLN A 477 -6.09 -22.99 -29.04
C GLN A 477 -5.83 -21.62 -28.40
N LEU A 478 -5.39 -21.60 -27.13
CA LEU A 478 -5.15 -20.37 -26.38
C LEU A 478 -3.67 -19.96 -26.45
N ASN A 479 -3.29 -19.29 -27.54
CA ASN A 479 -1.89 -18.96 -27.87
C ASN A 479 -1.16 -18.00 -26.88
N TYR A 480 -1.88 -17.25 -26.05
CA TYR A 480 -1.31 -16.28 -25.10
C TYR A 480 -1.74 -16.54 -23.66
N PHE A 481 -2.16 -17.77 -23.36
CA PHE A 481 -2.38 -18.15 -21.97
C PHE A 481 -1.04 -18.16 -21.23
N HIS A 482 -1.03 -17.55 -20.05
CA HIS A 482 0.18 -17.29 -19.29
C HIS A 482 -0.14 -17.32 -17.79
N ALA A 483 0.69 -18.03 -17.02
CA ALA A 483 0.74 -17.90 -15.58
C ALA A 483 1.91 -16.98 -15.21
N GLY A 484 1.59 -15.78 -14.69
CA GLY A 484 2.59 -14.79 -14.28
C GLY A 484 3.25 -15.14 -12.94
N LEU A 485 2.61 -15.99 -12.12
CA LEU A 485 3.14 -16.43 -10.83
C LEU A 485 3.01 -17.95 -10.67
N LEU A 486 3.94 -18.56 -9.92
CA LEU A 486 3.88 -19.99 -9.58
C LEU A 486 2.62 -20.37 -8.79
N LYS A 487 2.05 -19.44 -8.02
CA LYS A 487 0.76 -19.66 -7.35
C LYS A 487 -0.40 -19.84 -8.34
N GLU A 488 -0.32 -19.24 -9.53
CA GLU A 488 -1.33 -19.45 -10.58
C GLU A 488 -1.21 -20.85 -11.19
N VAL A 489 0.03 -21.32 -11.36
CA VAL A 489 0.33 -22.71 -11.78
C VAL A 489 -0.22 -23.70 -10.74
N ALA A 490 0.06 -23.46 -9.45
CA ALA A 490 -0.42 -24.31 -8.35
C ALA A 490 -1.95 -24.39 -8.31
N ALA A 491 -2.65 -23.26 -8.42
CA ALA A 491 -4.11 -23.18 -8.43
C ALA A 491 -4.71 -23.85 -9.69
N THR A 492 -4.09 -23.65 -10.85
CA THR A 492 -4.51 -24.30 -12.11
C THR A 492 -4.35 -25.82 -12.03
N ALA A 493 -3.22 -26.29 -11.48
CA ALA A 493 -2.98 -27.70 -11.22
C ALA A 493 -3.95 -28.28 -10.18
N ALA A 494 -4.17 -27.58 -9.08
CA ALA A 494 -5.12 -27.99 -8.04
C ALA A 494 -6.52 -28.17 -8.61
N LEU A 495 -6.98 -27.23 -9.45
CA LEU A 495 -8.27 -27.34 -10.13
C LEU A 495 -8.28 -28.49 -11.15
N TYR A 496 -7.22 -28.66 -11.94
CA TYR A 496 -7.10 -29.75 -12.90
C TYR A 496 -7.25 -31.12 -12.21
N TYR A 497 -6.49 -31.39 -11.14
CA TYR A 497 -6.59 -32.66 -10.42
C TYR A 497 -7.94 -32.84 -9.72
N ALA A 498 -8.51 -31.77 -9.13
CA ALA A 498 -9.80 -31.84 -8.44
C ALA A 498 -11.00 -32.02 -9.39
N THR A 499 -10.85 -31.65 -10.66
CA THR A 499 -11.91 -31.79 -11.68
C THR A 499 -11.72 -32.98 -12.61
N LYS A 500 -10.73 -33.85 -12.34
CA LYS A 500 -10.56 -35.09 -13.11
C LYS A 500 -11.78 -36.02 -12.98
N PRO A 501 -12.07 -36.84 -14.01
CA PRO A 501 -13.16 -37.80 -13.96
C PRO A 501 -13.03 -38.77 -12.78
N LEU A 502 -14.15 -38.97 -12.08
CA LEU A 502 -14.30 -39.74 -10.85
C LEU A 502 -13.49 -39.21 -9.64
N SER A 503 -13.10 -37.93 -9.62
CA SER A 503 -12.42 -37.36 -8.45
C SER A 503 -13.31 -37.42 -7.20
N SER A 504 -12.67 -37.70 -6.07
CA SER A 504 -13.22 -37.57 -4.73
C SER A 504 -13.75 -36.16 -4.40
N SER A 505 -13.28 -35.12 -5.10
CA SER A 505 -13.71 -33.73 -4.92
C SER A 505 -15.05 -33.41 -5.61
N LEU A 506 -15.56 -34.32 -6.45
CA LEU A 506 -16.82 -34.15 -7.18
C LEU A 506 -17.92 -35.03 -6.60
N ASP A 507 -19.10 -34.45 -6.39
CA ASP A 507 -20.26 -35.19 -5.87
C ASP A 507 -21.17 -35.68 -7.00
N TYR A 508 -21.13 -36.98 -7.30
CA TYR A 508 -21.91 -37.60 -8.36
C TYR A 508 -23.33 -38.02 -7.94
N ALA A 509 -23.77 -37.72 -6.70
CA ALA A 509 -25.07 -38.19 -6.20
C ALA A 509 -26.26 -37.61 -6.96
N SER A 510 -26.20 -36.34 -7.36
CA SER A 510 -27.24 -35.69 -8.19
C SER A 510 -26.63 -34.59 -9.07
N PRO A 511 -27.31 -34.19 -10.16
CA PRO A 511 -26.90 -33.05 -11.00
C PRO A 511 -26.66 -31.77 -10.19
N TYR A 512 -27.50 -31.50 -9.19
CA TYR A 512 -27.37 -30.34 -8.31
C TYR A 512 -26.10 -30.40 -7.47
N LYS A 513 -25.86 -31.52 -6.78
CA LYS A 513 -24.67 -31.68 -5.93
C LYS A 513 -23.39 -31.64 -6.77
N PHE A 514 -23.40 -32.25 -7.95
CA PHE A 514 -22.29 -32.19 -8.91
C PHE A 514 -21.98 -30.75 -9.35
N ARG A 515 -23.03 -29.96 -9.61
CA ARG A 515 -22.89 -28.54 -9.92
C ARG A 515 -22.32 -27.76 -8.73
N ARG A 516 -22.81 -28.00 -7.50
CA ARG A 516 -22.32 -27.32 -6.29
C ARG A 516 -20.85 -27.64 -6.02
N SER A 517 -20.42 -28.90 -6.15
CA SER A 517 -19.01 -29.27 -5.98
C SER A 517 -18.13 -28.60 -7.03
N LEU A 518 -18.53 -28.61 -8.31
CA LEU A 518 -17.78 -27.93 -9.38
C LEU A 518 -17.67 -26.43 -9.14
N VAL A 519 -18.78 -25.76 -8.83
CA VAL A 519 -18.79 -24.31 -8.60
C VAL A 519 -17.93 -23.94 -7.39
N GLY A 520 -17.96 -24.74 -6.32
CA GLY A 520 -17.07 -24.56 -5.16
C GLY A 520 -15.60 -24.58 -5.56
N LEU A 521 -15.18 -25.58 -6.34
CA LEU A 521 -13.80 -25.68 -6.85
C LEU A 521 -13.42 -24.50 -7.76
N PHE A 522 -14.32 -24.10 -8.67
CA PHE A 522 -14.08 -22.96 -9.56
C PHE A 522 -13.99 -21.63 -8.80
N SER A 523 -14.79 -21.47 -7.75
CA SER A 523 -14.73 -20.32 -6.85
C SER A 523 -13.37 -20.26 -6.14
N THR A 524 -12.89 -21.37 -5.57
CA THR A 524 -11.57 -21.43 -4.93
C THR A 524 -10.47 -21.04 -5.90
N TYR A 525 -10.47 -21.62 -7.11
CA TYR A 525 -9.53 -21.23 -8.17
C TYR A 525 -9.59 -19.72 -8.48
N GLY A 526 -10.80 -19.15 -8.61
CA GLY A 526 -10.97 -17.73 -8.86
C GLY A 526 -10.38 -16.84 -7.76
N VAL A 527 -10.58 -17.20 -6.49
CA VAL A 527 -9.99 -16.47 -5.34
C VAL A 527 -8.47 -16.55 -5.36
N GLU A 528 -7.90 -17.73 -5.64
CA GLU A 528 -6.45 -17.91 -5.76
C GLU A 528 -5.85 -17.09 -6.91
N MET A 529 -6.55 -17.02 -8.06
CA MET A 529 -6.15 -16.16 -9.18
C MET A 529 -6.15 -14.67 -8.79
N VAL A 530 -7.18 -14.19 -8.10
CA VAL A 530 -7.21 -12.78 -7.68
C VAL A 530 -6.12 -12.48 -6.65
N TYR A 531 -5.88 -13.39 -5.71
CA TYR A 531 -4.75 -13.25 -4.79
C TYR A 531 -3.42 -13.13 -5.56
N ALA A 532 -3.22 -13.96 -6.58
CA ALA A 532 -2.03 -13.88 -7.42
C ALA A 532 -1.93 -12.52 -8.17
N VAL A 533 -3.04 -12.00 -8.70
CA VAL A 533 -3.09 -10.70 -9.37
C VAL A 533 -2.79 -9.54 -8.40
N GLN A 534 -3.37 -9.57 -7.19
CA GLN A 534 -3.16 -8.51 -6.19
C GLN A 534 -1.75 -8.53 -5.59
N ARG A 535 -1.13 -9.71 -5.46
CA ARG A 535 0.10 -9.90 -4.69
C ARG A 535 1.27 -9.00 -5.11
N PRO A 536 1.68 -8.87 -6.38
CA PRO A 536 2.88 -8.09 -6.73
C PRO A 536 2.76 -6.60 -6.35
N LEU A 537 1.59 -6.00 -6.59
CA LEU A 537 1.36 -4.58 -6.31
C LEU A 537 1.16 -4.32 -4.81
N LEU A 538 0.28 -5.08 -4.16
CA LEU A 538 -0.03 -4.87 -2.74
C LEU A 538 1.15 -5.23 -1.83
N PHE A 539 1.94 -6.25 -2.18
CA PHE A 539 3.16 -6.57 -1.44
C PHE A 539 4.20 -5.44 -1.55
N SER A 540 4.36 -4.86 -2.74
CA SER A 540 5.24 -3.70 -2.94
C SER A 540 4.74 -2.47 -2.15
N ALA A 541 3.43 -2.23 -2.13
CA ALA A 541 2.81 -1.16 -1.33
C ALA A 541 3.05 -1.36 0.17
N ALA A 542 2.91 -2.58 0.68
CA ALA A 542 3.21 -2.90 2.08
C ALA A 542 4.69 -2.63 2.42
N ASN A 543 5.62 -2.99 1.52
CA ASN A 543 7.04 -2.69 1.70
C ASN A 543 7.33 -1.18 1.70
N LEU A 544 6.66 -0.40 0.84
CA LEU A 544 6.77 1.06 0.80
C LEU A 544 6.22 1.72 2.07
N ALA A 545 5.06 1.28 2.54
CA ALA A 545 4.50 1.76 3.81
C ALA A 545 5.44 1.45 4.97
N LYS A 546 5.98 0.22 5.01
CA LYS A 546 6.94 -0.18 6.04
C LYS A 546 8.23 0.63 5.97
N ALA A 547 8.74 0.91 4.78
CA ALA A 547 9.92 1.75 4.59
C ALA A 547 9.72 3.15 5.17
N GLU A 548 8.58 3.78 4.89
CA GLU A 548 8.27 5.11 5.44
C GLU A 548 8.18 5.11 6.97
N ASP A 549 7.53 4.11 7.57
CA ASP A 549 7.45 3.99 9.03
C ASP A 549 8.85 3.84 9.67
N LEU A 550 9.74 3.06 9.05
CA LEU A 550 11.11 2.88 9.53
C LEU A 550 11.96 4.15 9.37
N ILE A 551 11.85 4.83 8.22
CA ILE A 551 12.51 6.12 7.97
C ILE A 551 12.07 7.12 9.05
N ARG A 552 10.77 7.22 9.31
CA ARG A 552 10.21 8.11 10.34
C ARG A 552 10.75 7.78 11.73
N GLY A 553 10.81 6.50 12.10
CA GLY A 553 11.38 6.06 13.38
C GLY A 553 12.84 6.47 13.54
N VAL A 554 13.66 6.28 12.50
CA VAL A 554 15.07 6.70 12.48
C VAL A 554 15.19 8.23 12.61
N VAL A 555 14.43 8.98 11.81
CA VAL A 555 14.48 10.45 11.80
C VAL A 555 14.04 11.06 13.14
N LYS A 556 12.98 10.52 13.76
CA LYS A 556 12.54 10.95 15.10
C LYS A 556 13.63 10.71 16.15
N ASN A 557 14.29 9.56 16.10
CA ASN A 557 15.37 9.25 17.05
C ASN A 557 16.57 10.20 16.86
N VAL A 558 16.94 10.50 15.61
CA VAL A 558 18.00 11.48 15.28
C VAL A 558 17.67 12.90 15.76
N ALA A 559 16.41 13.30 15.78
CA ALA A 559 16.00 14.65 16.19
C ALA A 559 16.13 14.90 17.72
N ARG A 560 16.04 13.85 18.56
CA ARG A 560 16.02 14.00 20.04
C ARG A 560 17.22 14.73 20.63
N PRO A 561 18.49 14.40 20.27
CA PRO A 561 19.66 15.05 20.84
C PRO A 561 19.77 16.54 20.48
N PHE A 562 19.17 16.98 19.37
CA PHE A 562 19.10 18.40 19.03
C PHE A 562 18.19 19.14 20.02
N GLY A 563 17.00 18.60 20.29
CA GLY A 563 16.07 19.15 21.27
C GLY A 563 16.67 19.23 22.68
N GLU A 564 17.39 18.19 23.11
CA GLU A 564 18.07 18.18 24.41
C GLU A 564 19.12 19.30 24.54
N ARG A 565 19.98 19.45 23.53
CA ARG A 565 21.00 20.51 23.49
C ARG A 565 20.38 21.90 23.46
N ARG A 566 19.34 22.11 22.64
CA ARG A 566 18.62 23.38 22.55
C ARG A 566 17.98 23.76 23.88
N ARG A 567 17.29 22.83 24.54
CA ARG A 567 16.66 23.07 25.86
C ARG A 567 17.69 23.37 26.94
N ALA A 568 18.79 22.62 27.00
CA ALA A 568 19.88 22.89 27.94
C ALA A 568 20.46 24.30 27.77
N LYS A 569 20.60 24.74 26.51
CA LYS A 569 21.08 26.09 26.18
C LYS A 569 20.07 27.18 26.52
N LEU A 570 18.80 26.99 26.20
CA LEU A 570 17.74 27.94 26.59
C LEU A 570 17.68 28.11 28.10
N LYS A 571 17.84 27.02 28.86
CA LYS A 571 17.93 27.06 30.33
C LYS A 571 19.10 27.92 30.81
N GLN A 572 20.29 27.76 30.22
CA GLN A 572 21.45 28.57 30.54
C GLN A 572 21.24 30.06 30.22
N LEU A 573 20.68 30.38 29.04
CA LEU A 573 20.41 31.76 28.63
C LEU A 573 19.36 32.42 29.54
N ARG A 574 18.30 31.70 29.92
CA ARG A 574 17.29 32.17 30.90
C ARG A 574 17.93 32.49 32.25
N ALA A 575 18.81 31.62 32.75
CA ALA A 575 19.51 31.84 34.01
C ALA A 575 20.38 33.11 33.99
N ASN A 576 21.01 33.41 32.86
CA ASN A 576 21.80 34.64 32.68
C ASN A 576 20.91 35.88 32.62
N HIS A 577 19.82 35.84 31.84
CA HIS A 577 18.90 36.97 31.70
C HIS A 577 18.18 37.31 33.02
N ARG A 578 17.77 36.28 33.78
CA ARG A 578 17.06 36.44 35.06
C ARG A 578 17.84 37.27 36.09
N ARG A 579 19.17 37.33 35.98
CA ARG A 579 20.01 38.17 36.87
C ARG A 579 19.88 39.66 36.61
N LEU A 580 19.50 40.05 35.39
CA LEU A 580 19.46 41.45 34.93
C LEU A 580 18.03 41.98 34.75
N ALA A 581 17.06 41.08 34.55
CA ALA A 581 15.68 41.43 34.28
C ALA A 581 14.87 41.76 35.55
N THR A 582 13.84 42.59 35.41
CA THR A 582 12.87 42.85 36.49
C THR A 582 12.10 41.56 36.82
N PRO A 583 12.22 41.01 38.05
CA PRO A 583 11.64 39.72 38.38
C PRO A 583 10.11 39.81 38.52
N VAL A 584 9.43 38.74 38.11
CA VAL A 584 8.05 38.47 38.56
C VAL A 584 8.15 37.86 39.97
N GLN A 585 7.31 38.32 40.90
CA GLN A 585 7.26 37.84 42.29
C GLN A 585 5.81 37.58 42.72
N GLY A 586 5.61 37.02 43.91
CA GLY A 586 4.29 36.95 44.54
C GLY A 586 3.22 36.18 43.76
N VAL A 587 3.59 35.11 43.04
CA VAL A 587 2.62 34.30 42.28
C VAL A 587 1.75 33.48 43.25
N VAL A 588 0.48 33.84 43.34
CA VAL A 588 -0.51 33.18 44.22
C VAL A 588 -1.72 32.76 43.39
N VAL A 589 -2.20 31.53 43.65
CA VAL A 589 -3.46 31.03 43.09
C VAL A 589 -4.52 31.14 44.18
N SER A 590 -5.62 31.84 43.90
CA SER A 590 -6.73 32.05 44.83
C SER A 590 -8.08 31.68 44.19
N ALA A 591 -9.13 31.59 45.02
CA ALA A 591 -10.48 31.35 44.55
C ALA A 591 -11.05 32.59 43.83
N VAL A 592 -11.95 32.38 42.87
CA VAL A 592 -12.66 33.49 42.21
C VAL A 592 -13.54 34.22 43.21
N VAL A 593 -13.45 35.56 43.25
CA VAL A 593 -14.36 36.40 44.04
C VAL A 593 -15.64 36.59 43.23
N SER A 594 -16.79 36.42 43.90
CA SER A 594 -18.08 36.68 43.28
C SER A 594 -18.25 38.18 43.01
N ASP A 595 -18.52 38.53 41.75
CA ASP A 595 -18.94 39.89 41.37
C ASP A 595 -20.32 40.28 41.95
N LEU A 596 -21.11 39.29 42.40
CA LEU A 596 -22.42 39.53 43.03
C LEU A 596 -22.22 40.06 44.45
N LEU A 597 -22.73 41.27 44.68
CA LEU A 597 -22.75 41.92 45.99
C LEU A 597 -24.03 41.55 46.76
N GLU A 598 -23.88 41.32 48.06
CA GLU A 598 -25.03 41.20 48.97
C GLU A 598 -25.79 42.55 49.02
N SER A 599 -27.11 42.47 49.22
CA SER A 599 -27.95 43.67 49.27
C SER A 599 -27.49 44.64 50.37
N GLY A 600 -26.90 45.77 49.96
CA GLY A 600 -26.40 46.83 50.85
C GLY A 600 -24.88 46.86 51.05
N ALA A 601 -24.12 45.94 50.43
CA ALA A 601 -22.66 45.91 50.52
C ALA A 601 -22.01 47.05 49.68
N ASP A 602 -21.00 47.71 50.24
CA ASP A 602 -20.22 48.76 49.56
C ASP A 602 -19.16 48.14 48.62
N VAL A 603 -19.14 48.61 47.36
CA VAL A 603 -18.13 48.26 46.34
C VAL A 603 -16.70 48.45 46.85
N SER A 604 -16.48 49.42 47.74
CA SER A 604 -15.20 49.75 48.33
C SER A 604 -14.67 48.67 49.28
N GLU A 605 -15.56 48.06 50.06
CA GLU A 605 -15.23 47.01 51.02
C GLU A 605 -15.01 45.67 50.32
N ALA A 606 -15.83 45.35 49.32
CA ALA A 606 -15.65 44.18 48.46
C ALA A 606 -14.24 44.17 47.80
N LYS A 607 -13.79 45.33 47.28
CA LYS A 607 -12.43 45.49 46.72
C LYS A 607 -11.29 45.36 47.74
N LYS A 608 -11.55 45.60 49.03
CA LYS A 608 -10.55 45.37 50.08
C LYS A 608 -10.48 43.89 50.44
N ALA A 609 -11.61 43.20 50.49
CA ALA A 609 -11.68 41.75 50.73
C ALA A 609 -10.99 40.96 49.60
N GLU A 610 -11.14 41.39 48.34
CA GLU A 610 -10.39 40.84 47.19
C GLU A 610 -8.87 40.81 47.38
N LYS A 611 -8.30 41.80 48.10
CA LYS A 611 -6.85 41.88 48.33
C LYS A 611 -6.32 40.97 49.45
N MET A 612 -7.19 40.35 50.24
CA MET A 612 -6.81 39.53 51.40
C MET A 612 -7.00 38.01 51.17
N GLN A 613 -7.19 37.57 49.93
CA GLN A 613 -7.47 36.16 49.65
C GLN A 613 -6.29 35.22 49.97
N GLU A 614 -6.61 34.10 50.62
CA GLU A 614 -5.68 33.01 50.87
C GLU A 614 -5.41 32.16 49.62
N SER A 615 -4.24 31.54 49.59
CA SER A 615 -3.84 30.60 48.53
C SER A 615 -4.65 29.31 48.60
N VAL A 616 -5.15 28.83 47.45
CA VAL A 616 -5.82 27.51 47.38
C VAL A 616 -4.83 26.35 47.43
N THR A 617 -5.22 25.26 48.08
CA THR A 617 -4.44 24.01 48.16
C THR A 617 -4.78 23.01 47.03
N PHE A 618 -5.87 23.23 46.31
CA PHE A 618 -6.28 22.39 45.18
C PHE A 618 -7.04 23.19 44.09
N TRP A 619 -6.95 22.69 42.85
CA TRP A 619 -7.63 23.22 41.69
C TRP A 619 -8.31 22.08 40.91
N PRO A 620 -9.65 21.95 40.99
CA PRO A 620 -10.40 20.95 40.24
C PRO A 620 -10.31 21.16 38.72
N LEU A 621 -10.29 20.07 37.95
CA LEU A 621 -10.52 20.14 36.50
C LEU A 621 -11.93 20.67 36.22
N GLY A 622 -12.05 21.62 35.29
CA GLY A 622 -13.30 22.30 34.98
C GLY A 622 -13.66 23.45 35.91
N ALA A 623 -12.73 23.93 36.75
CA ALA A 623 -12.94 25.08 37.64
C ALA A 623 -12.13 26.31 37.21
N ARG A 624 -12.65 27.50 37.54
CA ARG A 624 -11.93 28.77 37.42
C ARG A 624 -11.17 29.11 38.71
N ARG A 625 -9.98 29.69 38.57
CA ARG A 625 -9.18 30.27 39.66
C ARG A 625 -8.53 31.57 39.22
N VAL A 626 -8.16 32.39 40.20
CA VAL A 626 -7.44 33.65 39.96
C VAL A 626 -5.95 33.43 40.22
N VAL A 627 -5.11 33.86 39.28
CA VAL A 627 -3.65 33.89 39.42
C VAL A 627 -3.23 35.34 39.56
N SER A 628 -2.81 35.72 40.77
CA SER A 628 -2.21 37.03 41.04
C SER A 628 -0.70 36.94 40.97
N TYR A 629 -0.06 37.99 40.46
CA TYR A 629 1.39 38.11 40.36
C TYR A 629 1.82 39.54 40.64
N ASP A 630 3.07 39.75 41.05
CA ASP A 630 3.67 41.08 41.20
C ASP A 630 4.78 41.24 40.15
N TRP A 631 4.59 42.17 39.22
CA TRP A 631 5.58 42.44 38.19
C TRP A 631 5.80 43.95 37.98
N PRO A 632 6.79 44.56 38.66
CA PRO A 632 6.96 46.01 38.71
C PRO A 632 7.74 46.54 37.49
N THR A 633 7.18 46.40 36.29
CA THR A 633 7.81 46.93 35.05
C THR A 633 7.56 48.43 34.88
N PRO A 634 8.40 49.15 34.12
CA PRO A 634 8.17 50.55 33.79
C PRO A 634 6.79 50.78 33.13
N HIS A 635 6.35 49.86 32.28
CA HIS A 635 5.01 49.89 31.65
C HIS A 635 3.88 49.72 32.67
N PHE A 636 4.05 48.88 33.68
CA PHE A 636 3.06 48.72 34.74
C PHE A 636 2.93 49.98 35.60
N ASP A 637 4.03 50.63 35.95
CA ASP A 637 4.00 51.91 36.68
C ASP A 637 3.38 53.03 35.85
N ALA A 638 3.64 53.03 34.54
CA ALA A 638 2.99 53.95 33.60
C ALA A 638 1.47 53.68 33.52
N LEU A 639 1.05 52.41 33.46
CA LEU A 639 -0.35 52.00 33.45
C LEU A 639 -1.06 52.44 34.73
N LYS A 640 -0.48 52.17 35.91
CA LYS A 640 -1.01 52.60 37.21
C LYS A 640 -1.22 54.11 37.27
N ARG A 641 -0.22 54.89 36.87
CA ARG A 641 -0.29 56.35 36.83
C ARG A 641 -1.37 56.85 35.88
N ARG A 642 -1.48 56.28 34.66
CA ARG A 642 -2.46 56.71 33.66
C ARG A 642 -3.89 56.34 34.04
N VAL A 643 -4.11 55.14 34.58
CA VAL A 643 -5.41 54.71 35.10
C VAL A 643 -5.85 55.56 36.29
N ALA A 644 -4.94 55.86 37.23
CA ALA A 644 -5.24 56.74 38.36
C ALA A 644 -5.58 58.18 37.90
N ALA A 645 -4.88 58.70 36.88
CA ALA A 645 -5.12 60.03 36.34
C ALA A 645 -6.44 60.15 35.54
N ALA A 646 -6.90 59.07 34.90
CA ALA A 646 -8.15 59.08 34.13
C ALA A 646 -9.40 59.22 35.02
N GLY A 647 -9.32 58.79 36.29
CA GLY A 647 -10.41 58.96 37.25
C GLY A 647 -11.76 58.39 36.77
N SER A 648 -12.85 59.10 37.06
CA SER A 648 -14.23 58.73 36.67
C SER A 648 -14.66 59.24 35.29
N ALA A 649 -13.93 60.19 34.68
CA ALA A 649 -14.28 60.79 33.40
C ALA A 649 -13.30 60.34 32.31
N VAL A 650 -13.57 59.18 31.71
CA VAL A 650 -12.70 58.56 30.72
C VAL A 650 -12.92 59.17 29.33
N THR A 651 -11.85 59.67 28.70
CA THR A 651 -11.87 60.16 27.31
C THR A 651 -11.42 59.08 26.33
N ALA A 652 -11.88 59.14 25.07
CA ALA A 652 -11.45 58.20 24.02
C ALA A 652 -9.93 58.20 23.78
N GLN A 653 -9.26 59.34 23.99
CA GLN A 653 -7.81 59.42 23.92
C GLN A 653 -7.15 58.69 25.10
N SER A 654 -7.66 58.89 26.32
CA SER A 654 -7.14 58.17 27.49
C SER A 654 -7.35 56.65 27.41
N THR A 655 -8.46 56.17 26.85
CA THR A 655 -8.65 54.73 26.64
C THR A 655 -7.67 54.16 25.62
N LYS A 656 -7.42 54.89 24.52
CA LYS A 656 -6.45 54.49 23.50
C LYS A 656 -5.05 54.37 24.08
N GLU A 657 -4.59 55.38 24.81
CA GLU A 657 -3.28 55.35 25.47
C GLU A 657 -3.17 54.24 26.51
N ILE A 658 -4.23 54.01 27.31
CA ILE A 658 -4.27 52.89 28.26
C ILE A 658 -4.15 51.55 27.51
N GLN A 659 -4.87 51.37 26.41
CA GLN A 659 -4.79 50.15 25.60
C GLN A 659 -3.41 49.95 24.95
N GLU A 660 -2.75 51.01 24.51
CA GLU A 660 -1.39 50.97 23.97
C GLU A 660 -0.39 50.52 25.04
N ILE A 661 -0.42 51.13 26.24
CA ILE A 661 0.45 50.72 27.36
C ILE A 661 0.24 49.24 27.71
N LYS A 662 -1.01 48.76 27.70
CA LYS A 662 -1.34 47.36 27.99
C LYS A 662 -0.77 46.36 26.99
N ARG A 663 -0.43 46.78 25.77
CA ARG A 663 0.09 45.90 24.70
C ARG A 663 1.62 45.78 24.73
N ASN A 664 2.33 46.72 25.35
CA ASN A 664 3.80 46.74 25.37
C ASN A 664 4.42 45.73 26.34
N ALA A 665 3.63 45.14 27.24
CA ALA A 665 4.06 43.98 28.01
C ALA A 665 2.88 43.03 28.23
N PHE A 666 3.18 41.74 28.36
CA PHE A 666 2.18 40.70 28.62
C PHE A 666 2.77 39.56 29.44
N VAL A 667 1.89 38.71 29.95
CA VAL A 667 2.25 37.55 30.77
C VAL A 667 1.69 36.27 30.15
N GLU A 668 2.50 35.22 30.10
CA GLU A 668 2.11 33.84 29.77
C GLU A 668 1.92 33.03 31.06
N VAL A 669 0.84 32.25 31.12
CA VAL A 669 0.51 31.42 32.30
C VAL A 669 0.34 29.96 31.89
N SER A 670 1.14 29.08 32.49
CA SER A 670 1.15 27.63 32.19
C SER A 670 1.09 26.78 33.45
N LEU A 671 0.53 25.58 33.34
CA LEU A 671 0.46 24.61 34.41
C LEU A 671 1.57 23.55 34.25
N TRP A 672 2.29 23.28 35.34
CA TRP A 672 3.35 22.28 35.40
C TRP A 672 3.06 21.25 36.48
N ARG A 673 3.20 19.97 36.16
CA ARG A 673 2.95 18.83 37.06
C ARG A 673 4.27 18.23 37.55
N ARG A 674 4.29 17.77 38.79
CA ARG A 674 5.39 16.99 39.33
C ARG A 674 5.31 15.54 38.86
N VAL A 675 6.39 15.05 38.27
CA VAL A 675 6.56 13.67 37.80
C VAL A 675 7.14 12.83 38.92
N THR A 676 6.60 11.62 39.12
CA THR A 676 7.13 10.70 40.12
C THR A 676 8.41 10.03 39.64
N ALA A 677 9.24 9.53 40.57
CA ALA A 677 10.43 8.77 40.22
C ALA A 677 10.11 7.51 39.39
N GLU A 678 8.95 6.88 39.65
CA GLU A 678 8.47 5.70 38.90
C GLU A 678 8.13 6.05 37.45
N GLU A 679 7.38 7.13 37.22
CA GLU A 679 7.04 7.63 35.87
C GLU A 679 8.31 8.00 35.10
N THR A 680 9.27 8.65 35.76
CA THR A 680 10.55 9.04 35.16
C THR A 680 11.34 7.80 34.71
N LYS A 681 11.36 6.76 35.55
CA LYS A 681 12.02 5.48 35.21
C LYS A 681 11.32 4.78 34.04
N GLN A 682 9.99 4.66 34.07
CA GLN A 682 9.21 4.04 32.98
C GLN A 682 9.44 4.72 31.63
N ARG A 683 9.49 6.05 31.60
CA ARG A 683 9.76 6.81 30.38
C ARG A 683 11.19 6.60 29.86
N ARG A 684 12.18 6.55 30.76
CA ARG A 684 13.56 6.26 30.38
C ARG A 684 13.68 4.87 29.76
N ASP A 685 13.07 3.86 30.40
CA ASP A 685 13.08 2.49 29.92
C ASP A 685 12.42 2.38 28.52
N ALA A 686 11.29 3.06 28.29
CA ALA A 686 10.63 3.10 26.98
C ALA A 686 11.48 3.76 25.88
N VAL A 687 12.16 4.87 26.21
CA VAL A 687 13.07 5.56 25.27
C VAL A 687 14.29 4.70 24.95
N GLU A 688 14.86 4.00 25.93
CA GLU A 688 15.98 3.08 25.72
C GLU A 688 15.57 1.89 24.85
N GLU A 689 14.41 1.29 25.10
CA GLU A 689 13.87 0.18 24.30
C GLU A 689 13.67 0.60 22.84
N GLU A 690 13.04 1.74 22.60
CA GLU A 690 12.86 2.28 21.25
C GLU A 690 14.21 2.56 20.57
N THR A 691 15.17 3.12 21.31
CA THR A 691 16.51 3.42 20.78
C THR A 691 17.25 2.15 20.37
N ARG A 692 17.18 1.09 21.19
CA ARG A 692 17.74 -0.23 20.86
C ARG A 692 17.06 -0.82 19.63
N ARG A 693 15.73 -0.78 19.57
CA ARG A 693 14.96 -1.26 18.42
C ARG A 693 15.36 -0.55 17.12
N VAL A 694 15.49 0.78 17.15
CA VAL A 694 15.92 1.57 15.98
C VAL A 694 17.36 1.19 15.59
N ALA A 695 18.27 1.05 16.55
CA ALA A 695 19.66 0.65 16.29
C ALA A 695 19.75 -0.73 15.64
N ASP A 696 18.95 -1.70 16.09
CA ASP A 696 18.88 -3.03 15.48
C ASP A 696 18.36 -2.98 14.04
N VAL A 697 17.29 -2.21 13.78
CA VAL A 697 16.75 -2.05 12.41
C VAL A 697 17.77 -1.37 11.49
N VAL A 698 18.46 -0.33 11.95
CA VAL A 698 19.52 0.35 11.17
C VAL A 698 20.66 -0.61 10.86
N ARG A 699 21.02 -1.51 11.79
CA ARG A 699 22.03 -2.55 11.57
C ARG A 699 21.60 -3.58 10.52
N THR A 700 20.32 -3.98 10.52
CA THR A 700 19.79 -4.97 9.55
C THR A 700 19.57 -4.38 8.16
N ILE A 701 19.25 -3.09 8.04
CA ILE A 701 18.87 -2.44 6.78
C ILE A 701 19.83 -1.27 6.48
N PRO A 702 20.93 -1.49 5.72
CA PRO A 702 21.99 -0.50 5.53
C PRO A 702 21.56 0.88 4.98
N PRO A 703 20.59 1.00 4.06
CA PRO A 703 20.11 2.31 3.61
C PRO A 703 19.62 3.24 4.73
N LEU A 704 19.13 2.69 5.85
CA LEU A 704 18.69 3.51 6.99
C LEU A 704 19.86 4.19 7.71
N ALA A 705 21.06 3.63 7.68
CA ALA A 705 22.25 4.30 8.22
C ALA A 705 22.60 5.57 7.41
N GLN A 706 22.39 5.53 6.09
CA GLN A 706 22.55 6.70 5.23
C GLN A 706 21.47 7.75 5.52
N VAL A 707 20.22 7.31 5.72
CA VAL A 707 19.12 8.19 6.17
C VAL A 707 19.44 8.86 7.51
N GLN A 708 20.03 8.12 8.46
CA GLN A 708 20.44 8.65 9.76
C GLN A 708 21.49 9.76 9.62
N GLN A 709 22.52 9.53 8.80
CA GLN A 709 23.55 10.52 8.50
C GLN A 709 22.97 11.76 7.80
N TYR A 710 22.10 11.53 6.81
CA TYR A 710 21.40 12.59 6.10
C TYR A 710 20.58 13.46 7.05
N ALA A 711 19.69 12.86 7.86
CA ALA A 711 18.86 13.58 8.81
C ALA A 711 19.70 14.38 9.81
N THR A 712 20.81 13.82 10.29
CA THR A 712 21.74 14.54 11.18
C THR A 712 22.31 15.78 10.50
N SER A 713 22.79 15.64 9.26
CA SER A 713 23.36 16.76 8.50
C SER A 713 22.32 17.83 8.14
N LEU A 714 21.08 17.41 7.86
CA LEU A 714 20.00 18.32 7.53
C LEU A 714 19.56 19.12 8.76
N TYR A 715 19.36 18.46 9.91
CA TYR A 715 19.01 19.16 11.15
C TYR A 715 20.11 20.13 11.59
N GLN A 716 21.40 19.78 11.43
CA GLN A 716 22.50 20.74 11.66
C GLN A 716 22.43 21.99 10.77
N ARG A 717 21.79 21.89 9.60
CA ARG A 717 21.62 23.02 8.67
C ARG A 717 20.38 23.85 8.97
N ILE A 718 19.24 23.20 9.21
CA ILE A 718 17.92 23.87 9.27
C ILE A 718 17.47 24.25 10.68
N GLU A 719 18.15 23.76 11.71
CA GLU A 719 17.84 24.11 13.09
C GLU A 719 18.00 25.62 13.30
N ASP A 720 16.95 26.25 13.85
CA ASP A 720 17.01 27.62 14.33
C ASP A 720 17.83 27.66 15.63
N ALA A 721 19.16 27.64 15.47
CA ALA A 721 20.09 27.56 16.58
C ALA A 721 20.05 28.84 17.42
N ALA A 722 19.77 28.71 18.72
CA ALA A 722 20.08 29.78 19.67
C ALA A 722 21.60 30.09 19.57
N PRO A 723 22.03 31.35 19.54
CA PRO A 723 23.42 31.69 19.26
C PRO A 723 24.43 31.20 20.31
N PHE A 724 25.57 30.68 19.89
CA PHE A 724 26.68 30.23 20.75
C PHE A 724 27.59 31.41 21.10
N PRO A 725 27.90 31.68 22.38
CA PRO A 725 29.11 32.42 22.72
C PRO A 725 30.31 31.50 22.40
N ALA A 726 31.25 31.98 21.61
CA ALA A 726 32.49 31.27 21.32
C ALA A 726 33.44 31.33 22.53
N ALA A 727 33.12 30.61 23.62
CA ALA A 727 34.04 30.20 24.68
C ALA A 727 33.26 29.51 25.81
N THR A 728 33.22 28.17 25.81
CA THR A 728 33.18 27.40 27.06
C THR A 728 33.79 26.03 26.79
N ASP A 729 34.89 25.77 27.48
CA ASP A 729 35.64 24.52 27.47
C ASP A 729 34.77 23.29 27.77
N ASN A 730 35.21 22.15 27.25
CA ASN A 730 34.65 20.79 27.38
C ASN A 730 34.57 20.21 28.82
N ASN A 731 34.45 21.05 29.86
CA ASN A 731 34.50 20.63 31.26
C ASN A 731 33.20 20.90 32.05
N ALA A 732 32.03 20.74 31.43
CA ALA A 732 30.76 20.61 32.16
C ALA A 732 30.36 19.12 32.30
N LYS A 733 31.26 18.32 32.91
CA LYS A 733 30.91 17.04 33.54
C LYS A 733 31.08 17.21 35.05
N SER A 734 30.20 18.00 35.65
CA SER A 734 30.14 18.14 37.11
C SER A 734 28.71 18.51 37.52
N GLU A 735 28.06 17.55 38.19
CA GLU A 735 27.11 17.77 39.28
C GLU A 735 26.03 18.83 39.00
N GLN A 736 25.00 18.45 38.25
CA GLN A 736 23.68 19.08 38.41
C GLN A 736 22.73 18.04 38.99
N GLU A 737 22.51 18.20 40.29
CA GLU A 737 21.50 17.52 41.09
C GLU A 737 20.10 17.60 40.43
N ASP A 738 19.39 16.49 40.57
CA ASP A 738 18.17 16.05 39.90
C ASP A 738 16.91 16.94 40.04
N ASP A 739 16.98 18.10 40.70
CA ASP A 739 15.78 18.72 41.27
C ASP A 739 14.83 19.39 40.25
N GLU A 740 15.33 19.92 39.12
CA GLU A 740 14.46 20.52 38.09
C GLU A 740 13.96 19.51 37.03
N SER A 741 14.46 18.28 37.01
CA SER A 741 13.93 17.23 36.12
C SER A 741 12.55 16.72 36.56
N SER A 742 12.07 17.18 37.72
CA SER A 742 10.85 16.71 38.37
C SER A 742 9.55 17.36 37.87
N TRP A 743 9.58 18.45 37.08
CA TRP A 743 8.37 19.16 36.65
C TRP A 743 8.17 19.10 35.13
N GLU A 744 6.99 18.68 34.69
CA GLU A 744 6.59 18.60 33.28
C GLU A 744 5.49 19.61 32.94
N PHE A 745 5.52 20.13 31.71
CA PHE A 745 4.44 20.96 31.19
C PHE A 745 3.17 20.11 30.96
N VAL A 746 2.02 20.67 31.33
CA VAL A 746 0.71 20.02 31.13
C VAL A 746 -0.14 20.80 30.14
N VAL A 747 -0.45 22.07 30.46
CA VAL A 747 -1.37 22.88 29.65
C VAL A 747 -0.99 24.35 29.71
N MET A 748 -1.22 25.04 28.59
CA MET A 748 -1.15 26.49 28.52
C MET A 748 -2.52 27.07 28.88
N LEU A 749 -2.57 27.88 29.92
CA LEU A 749 -3.82 28.48 30.41
C LEU A 749 -4.10 29.80 29.68
N ASP A 750 -3.08 30.63 29.50
CA ASP A 750 -3.19 31.86 28.70
C ASP A 750 -1.85 32.18 28.04
N ASP A 751 -1.90 32.46 26.74
CA ASP A 751 -0.74 32.85 25.93
C ASP A 751 -0.40 34.34 26.06
N ARG A 752 -1.39 35.21 26.35
CA ARG A 752 -1.20 36.68 26.34
C ARG A 752 -2.14 37.39 27.31
N VAL A 753 -1.87 37.26 28.61
CA VAL A 753 -2.48 38.09 29.64
C VAL A 753 -1.95 39.52 29.48
N VAL A 754 -2.79 40.44 29.03
CA VAL A 754 -2.45 41.88 28.95
C VAL A 754 -2.22 42.46 30.34
N LEU A 755 -1.30 43.42 30.45
CA LEU A 755 -1.08 44.13 31.71
C LEU A 755 -2.39 44.71 32.26
N ASN A 756 -2.67 44.48 33.53
CA ASN A 756 -3.80 45.07 34.24
C ASN A 756 -3.37 45.68 35.57
N ALA A 757 -4.12 46.67 36.04
CA ALA A 757 -3.77 47.42 37.26
C ALA A 757 -3.75 46.54 38.52
N ASN A 758 -4.52 45.46 38.51
CA ASN A 758 -4.67 44.52 39.62
C ASN A 758 -3.69 43.34 39.56
N GLN A 759 -2.94 43.17 38.46
CA GLN A 759 -2.01 42.05 38.22
C GLN A 759 -2.58 40.68 38.58
N ALA A 760 -3.80 40.42 38.12
CA ALA A 760 -4.53 39.19 38.39
C ALA A 760 -5.23 38.69 37.11
N ALA A 761 -5.21 37.40 36.85
CA ALA A 761 -5.90 36.78 35.72
C ALA A 761 -6.82 35.67 36.21
N GLU A 762 -8.08 35.71 35.80
CA GLU A 762 -9.02 34.61 36.01
C GLU A 762 -8.86 33.59 34.89
N LEU A 763 -8.55 32.34 35.25
CA LEU A 763 -8.20 31.28 34.31
C LEU A 763 -9.06 30.05 34.56
N TYR A 764 -9.54 29.45 33.47
CA TYR A 764 -10.25 28.18 33.47
C TYR A 764 -9.28 27.03 33.20
N LEU A 765 -9.30 25.99 34.06
CA LEU A 765 -8.54 24.76 33.85
C LEU A 765 -9.42 23.74 33.11
N PRO A 766 -9.13 23.41 31.83
CA PRO A 766 -9.93 22.45 31.07
C PRO A 766 -9.75 21.01 31.57
N TYR A 767 -10.64 20.10 31.13
CA TYR A 767 -10.52 18.66 31.40
C TYR A 767 -9.45 17.98 30.53
N THR A 768 -9.24 18.51 29.33
CA THR A 768 -8.30 17.98 28.34
C THR A 768 -7.32 19.07 27.92
N ASP A 769 -6.12 18.64 27.50
CA ASP A 769 -5.18 19.52 26.81
C ASP A 769 -5.64 19.85 25.38
N ALA A 770 -4.88 20.68 24.67
CA ALA A 770 -5.21 21.06 23.30
C ALA A 770 -5.13 19.91 22.27
N SER A 771 -4.57 18.76 22.65
CA SER A 771 -4.52 17.55 21.83
C SER A 771 -5.59 16.52 22.22
N GLY A 772 -6.52 16.89 23.12
CA GLY A 772 -7.60 16.04 23.61
C GLY A 772 -7.16 14.98 24.62
N VAL A 773 -5.94 15.08 25.18
CA VAL A 773 -5.50 14.18 26.27
C VAL A 773 -6.12 14.65 27.58
N PRO A 774 -6.76 13.75 28.36
CA PRO A 774 -7.20 14.08 29.72
C PRO A 774 -6.01 14.52 30.58
N ILE A 775 -6.20 15.63 31.32
CA ILE A 775 -5.15 16.14 32.19
C ILE A 775 -4.92 15.17 33.38
N PRO A 776 -3.68 14.72 33.62
CA PRO A 776 -3.37 13.80 34.71
C PRO A 776 -3.52 14.48 36.09
N GLN A 777 -3.92 13.68 37.08
CA GLN A 777 -3.97 14.13 38.48
C GLN A 777 -2.56 14.25 39.09
N GLY A 778 -2.46 15.04 40.16
CA GLY A 778 -1.27 15.14 41.00
C GLY A 778 -0.90 16.56 41.41
N GLU A 779 0.31 16.68 41.97
CA GLU A 779 0.86 17.96 42.43
C GLU A 779 1.25 18.82 41.23
N CYS A 780 0.67 20.01 41.14
CA CYS A 780 0.91 20.99 40.09
C CYS A 780 1.34 22.33 40.66
N ARG A 781 1.99 23.15 39.84
CA ARG A 781 2.30 24.56 40.11
C ARG A 781 2.02 25.39 38.88
N VAL A 782 1.65 26.65 39.08
CA VAL A 782 1.53 27.63 37.99
C VAL A 782 2.88 28.27 37.73
N ARG A 783 3.26 28.36 36.46
CA ARG A 783 4.40 29.13 35.99
C ARG A 783 3.90 30.39 35.28
N VAL A 784 4.46 31.54 35.66
CA VAL A 784 4.16 32.86 35.12
C VAL A 784 5.41 33.41 34.43
N ARG A 785 5.30 33.77 33.14
CA ARG A 785 6.38 34.39 32.36
C ARG A 785 5.99 35.79 31.91
N GLY A 786 6.75 36.81 32.30
CA GLY A 786 6.58 38.19 31.85
C GLY A 786 7.45 38.50 30.64
N PHE A 787 6.83 39.07 29.60
CA PHE A 787 7.48 39.56 28.38
C PHE A 787 7.29 41.06 28.24
N ASP A 788 8.41 41.79 28.25
CA ASP A 788 8.47 43.21 27.95
C ASP A 788 8.91 43.36 26.49
N VAL A 789 8.03 43.92 25.65
CA VAL A 789 8.24 43.99 24.19
C VAL A 789 9.36 44.96 23.84
N ASP A 790 9.62 45.97 24.67
CA ASP A 790 10.70 46.93 24.43
C ASP A 790 12.07 46.27 24.70
N VAL A 791 12.16 45.38 25.70
CA VAL A 791 13.39 44.64 26.03
C VAL A 791 13.60 43.42 25.12
N ASN A 792 12.52 42.73 24.75
CA ASN A 792 12.54 41.52 23.94
C ASN A 792 11.57 41.63 22.74
N PRO A 793 11.86 42.46 21.74
CA PRO A 793 10.96 42.71 20.60
C PRO A 793 10.76 41.47 19.73
N THR A 794 11.73 40.57 19.70
CA THR A 794 11.64 39.31 18.94
C THR A 794 10.93 38.20 19.71
N LEU A 795 10.51 38.42 20.97
CA LEU A 795 9.88 37.42 21.84
C LEU A 795 10.69 36.12 21.91
N ASN A 796 12.00 36.24 22.08
CA ASN A 796 12.88 35.09 22.28
C ASN A 796 12.52 34.37 23.61
N PRO A 797 12.29 33.05 23.62
CA PRO A 797 11.87 32.32 24.80
C PRO A 797 12.93 32.28 25.93
N ALA A 798 14.17 32.69 25.67
CA ALA A 798 15.20 32.82 26.69
C ALA A 798 15.13 34.13 27.49
N PHE A 799 14.58 35.20 26.90
CA PHE A 799 14.58 36.54 27.48
C PHE A 799 13.19 36.89 28.05
N CYS A 800 12.85 36.24 29.16
CA CYS A 800 11.64 36.49 29.91
C CYS A 800 11.92 36.53 31.41
N SER A 801 11.03 37.15 32.18
CA SER A 801 11.04 37.06 33.65
C SER A 801 10.13 35.93 34.10
N GLU A 802 10.60 35.04 34.96
CA GLU A 802 9.89 33.80 35.32
C GLU A 802 9.72 33.65 36.83
N ALA A 803 8.53 33.22 37.24
CA ALA A 803 8.19 32.86 38.61
C ALA A 803 7.20 31.69 38.67
N PHE A 804 7.14 31.04 39.84
CA PHE A 804 6.31 29.88 40.10
C PHE A 804 5.44 30.10 41.34
N SER A 805 4.23 29.54 41.34
CA SER A 805 3.38 29.47 42.53
C SER A 805 3.87 28.42 43.52
N THR A 806 3.31 28.44 44.72
CA THR A 806 3.35 27.28 45.61
C THR A 806 2.62 26.08 44.97
N PRO A 807 3.04 24.83 45.23
CA PRO A 807 2.37 23.64 44.71
C PRO A 807 0.95 23.46 45.28
N PHE A 808 0.06 22.88 44.47
CA PHE A 808 -1.32 22.53 44.82
C PHE A 808 -1.75 21.23 44.10
N GLN A 809 -2.85 20.60 44.51
CA GLN A 809 -3.34 19.36 43.90
C GLN A 809 -4.34 19.61 42.76
N VAL A 810 -4.22 18.85 41.67
CA VAL A 810 -5.18 18.84 40.54
C VAL A 810 -5.80 17.46 40.40
N PHE A 811 -7.12 17.40 40.23
CA PHE A 811 -7.89 16.17 40.04
C PHE A 811 -9.26 16.46 39.37
N ASP A 812 -9.90 15.41 38.82
CA ASP A 812 -11.30 15.48 38.38
C ASP A 812 -12.23 15.31 39.58
N ALA A 813 -12.97 16.36 39.94
CA ALA A 813 -13.91 16.34 41.07
C ALA A 813 -15.25 15.67 40.73
N ILE A 814 -15.61 15.52 39.44
CA ILE A 814 -16.94 15.06 39.03
C ILE A 814 -17.32 13.70 39.63
N PRO A 815 -16.47 12.65 39.61
CA PRO A 815 -16.84 11.35 40.18
C PRO A 815 -17.21 11.42 41.66
N GLN A 816 -16.56 12.29 42.43
CA GLN A 816 -16.84 12.52 43.85
C GLN A 816 -18.15 13.32 44.03
N LEU A 817 -18.37 14.33 43.18
CA LEU A 817 -19.58 15.15 43.21
C LEU A 817 -20.83 14.37 42.79
N VAL A 818 -20.72 13.48 41.81
CA VAL A 818 -21.80 12.55 41.42
C VAL A 818 -22.15 11.64 42.59
N GLN A 819 -21.14 11.07 43.26
CA GLN A 819 -21.36 10.25 44.44
C GLN A 819 -22.08 11.02 45.54
N GLN A 820 -21.64 12.24 45.82
CA GLN A 820 -22.19 13.08 46.89
C GLN A 820 -23.65 13.50 46.62
N PHE A 821 -23.99 13.83 45.37
CA PHE A 821 -25.33 14.30 45.02
C PHE A 821 -26.36 13.17 44.88
N PHE A 822 -25.97 12.05 44.26
CA PHE A 822 -26.87 10.93 44.01
C PHE A 822 -26.82 9.83 45.08
N GLY A 823 -25.83 9.85 45.98
CA GLY A 823 -25.69 8.88 47.07
C GLY A 823 -25.19 7.50 46.62
N THR A 824 -24.25 7.46 45.66
CA THR A 824 -23.74 6.21 45.08
C THR A 824 -22.70 5.51 45.98
N ALA A 825 -22.44 4.22 45.74
CA ALA A 825 -21.57 3.43 46.62
C ALA A 825 -20.08 3.76 46.41
N LYS A 826 -19.71 4.11 45.18
CA LYS A 826 -18.34 4.47 44.81
C LYS A 826 -18.31 5.79 44.03
N PRO A 827 -17.17 6.53 44.08
CA PRO A 827 -16.95 7.68 43.22
C PRO A 827 -16.77 7.20 41.78
N SER A 828 -17.88 7.04 41.07
CA SER A 828 -17.94 6.56 39.70
C SER A 828 -19.16 7.15 39.01
N VAL A 829 -18.95 7.66 37.80
CA VAL A 829 -20.07 8.17 36.99
C VAL A 829 -20.90 7.02 36.40
N ALA A 830 -20.31 5.85 36.21
CA ALA A 830 -21.00 4.70 35.60
C ALA A 830 -22.14 4.14 36.47
N GLU A 831 -22.22 4.51 37.75
CA GLU A 831 -23.32 4.11 38.64
C GLU A 831 -24.60 4.93 38.39
N VAL A 832 -24.53 6.04 37.65
CA VAL A 832 -25.68 6.91 37.30
C VAL A 832 -25.72 7.08 35.78
N SER A 833 -26.60 6.34 35.10
CA SER A 833 -26.78 6.46 33.64
C SER A 833 -27.54 7.73 33.26
N ASP A 834 -28.60 8.04 34.01
CA ASP A 834 -29.56 9.09 33.69
C ASP A 834 -29.81 10.00 34.90
N ILE A 835 -30.01 11.28 34.65
CA ILE A 835 -30.30 12.29 35.65
C ILE A 835 -31.78 12.67 35.55
N PRO A 836 -32.59 12.46 36.61
CA PRO A 836 -33.97 12.89 36.63
C PRO A 836 -34.11 14.38 36.30
N SER A 837 -35.00 14.74 35.38
CA SER A 837 -35.19 16.15 34.96
C SER A 837 -35.45 17.11 36.12
N SER A 838 -36.19 16.65 37.13
CA SER A 838 -36.46 17.42 38.36
C SER A 838 -35.20 17.76 39.18
N LYS A 839 -34.13 16.97 39.04
CA LYS A 839 -32.86 17.15 39.74
C LYS A 839 -31.78 17.80 38.89
N PHE A 840 -31.91 17.83 37.56
CA PHE A 840 -30.83 18.27 36.67
C PHE A 840 -30.34 19.69 36.97
N ILE A 841 -31.24 20.67 37.10
CA ILE A 841 -30.87 22.05 37.44
C ILE A 841 -30.23 22.14 38.84
N GLN A 842 -30.73 21.38 39.81
CA GLN A 842 -30.16 21.34 41.16
C GLN A 842 -28.76 20.71 41.14
N PHE A 843 -28.54 19.70 40.30
CA PHE A 843 -27.24 19.08 40.13
C PHE A 843 -26.25 20.06 39.50
N CYS A 844 -26.62 20.79 38.46
CA CYS A 844 -25.73 21.78 37.86
C CYS A 844 -25.44 22.96 38.82
N ALA A 845 -26.42 23.40 39.61
CA ALA A 845 -26.18 24.37 40.69
C ALA A 845 -25.21 23.82 41.75
N PHE A 846 -25.36 22.56 42.16
CA PHE A 846 -24.45 21.89 43.08
C PHE A 846 -23.02 21.80 42.54
N LEU A 847 -22.84 21.53 41.24
CA LEU A 847 -21.51 21.56 40.60
C LEU A 847 -20.89 22.96 40.65
N ARG A 848 -21.69 24.02 40.42
CA ARG A 848 -21.22 25.43 40.54
C ARG A 848 -20.85 25.81 41.97
N GLU A 849 -21.63 25.37 42.95
CA GLU A 849 -21.34 25.58 44.38
C GLU A 849 -20.03 24.88 44.80
N ALA A 850 -19.69 23.74 44.18
CA ALA A 850 -18.40 23.08 44.35
C ALA A 850 -17.22 23.79 43.62
N GLY A 851 -17.50 24.86 42.87
CA GLY A 851 -16.53 25.67 42.14
C GLY A 851 -16.27 25.24 40.69
N LEU A 852 -17.00 24.25 40.16
CA LEU A 852 -16.94 23.90 38.75
C LEU A 852 -17.70 24.91 37.89
N ASP A 853 -17.23 25.12 36.67
CA ASP A 853 -17.87 25.99 35.72
C ASP A 853 -18.81 25.17 34.83
N VAL A 854 -20.11 25.40 34.97
CA VAL A 854 -21.14 24.79 34.12
C VAL A 854 -21.80 25.90 33.30
N PRO A 855 -21.41 26.08 32.02
CA PRO A 855 -21.98 27.10 31.16
C PRO A 855 -23.48 26.88 30.95
N VAL A 856 -24.26 27.97 30.90
CA VAL A 856 -25.72 27.92 30.67
C VAL A 856 -26.05 27.21 29.35
N GLN A 857 -25.23 27.39 28.31
CA GLN A 857 -25.40 26.69 27.03
C GLN A 857 -25.18 25.18 27.15
N CYS A 858 -24.25 24.74 28.01
CA CYS A 858 -24.01 23.32 28.27
C CYS A 858 -25.22 22.69 28.98
N GLU A 859 -25.78 23.37 29.99
CA GLU A 859 -27.03 22.93 30.64
C GLU A 859 -28.18 22.84 29.65
N PHE A 860 -28.32 23.88 28.81
CA PHE A 860 -29.39 23.95 27.83
C PHE A 860 -29.28 22.82 26.80
N GLU A 861 -28.11 22.61 26.18
CA GLU A 861 -27.93 21.57 25.18
C GLU A 861 -28.06 20.16 25.76
N ALA A 862 -27.53 19.91 26.96
CA ALA A 862 -27.74 18.64 27.64
C ALA A 862 -29.23 18.38 27.92
N GLY A 863 -29.97 19.43 28.32
CA GLY A 863 -31.41 19.36 28.54
C GLY A 863 -32.28 19.19 27.27
N GLN A 864 -31.69 19.28 26.07
CA GLN A 864 -32.42 19.01 24.81
C GLN A 864 -32.36 17.53 24.39
N VAL A 865 -31.42 16.75 24.91
CA VAL A 865 -31.25 15.33 24.56
C VAL A 865 -31.71 14.49 25.74
N LEU A 866 -32.99 14.12 25.73
CA LEU A 866 -33.67 13.42 26.82
C LEU A 866 -34.01 11.98 26.43
N ASN A 867 -34.09 11.11 27.42
CA ASN A 867 -34.67 9.77 27.25
C ASN A 867 -36.22 9.84 27.20
N ALA A 868 -36.88 8.70 27.05
CA ALA A 868 -38.34 8.63 26.96
C ALA A 868 -39.08 9.09 28.24
N GLU A 869 -38.40 9.06 29.39
CA GLU A 869 -38.92 9.48 30.70
C GLU A 869 -38.69 10.98 30.95
N GLY A 870 -37.98 11.65 30.04
CA GLY A 870 -37.61 13.06 30.14
C GLY A 870 -36.32 13.30 30.93
N ASP A 871 -35.52 12.27 31.17
CA ASP A 871 -34.26 12.38 31.92
C ASP A 871 -33.08 12.68 31.01
N VAL A 872 -32.07 13.35 31.57
CA VAL A 872 -30.86 13.75 30.85
C VAL A 872 -29.82 12.62 30.94
N PHE A 873 -29.24 12.22 29.82
CA PHE A 873 -28.16 11.23 29.82
C PHE A 873 -26.89 11.80 30.48
N MET A 874 -26.42 11.17 31.56
CA MET A 874 -25.24 11.60 32.31
C MET A 874 -23.99 11.63 31.41
N GLU A 875 -23.78 10.60 30.59
CA GLU A 875 -22.63 10.53 29.69
C GLU A 875 -22.64 11.65 28.63
N TYR A 876 -23.81 11.97 28.07
CA TYR A 876 -23.93 13.06 27.11
C TYR A 876 -23.63 14.42 27.76
N PHE A 877 -24.19 14.68 28.95
CA PHE A 877 -23.89 15.88 29.72
C PHE A 877 -22.39 16.02 30.01
N LEU A 878 -21.73 14.93 30.45
CA LEU A 878 -20.30 14.96 30.71
C LEU A 878 -19.46 15.14 29.45
N ASN A 879 -19.85 14.56 28.32
CA ASN A 879 -19.17 14.78 27.05
C ASN A 879 -19.25 16.26 26.64
N LEU A 880 -20.41 16.90 26.80
CA LEU A 880 -20.55 18.34 26.57
C LEU A 880 -19.67 19.15 27.53
N LEU A 881 -19.71 18.85 28.83
CA LEU A 881 -18.96 19.57 29.87
C LEU A 881 -17.44 19.42 29.71
N ARG A 882 -16.98 18.23 29.32
CA ARG A 882 -15.55 17.92 29.11
C ARG A 882 -15.04 18.32 27.72
N SER A 883 -15.91 18.73 26.81
CA SER A 883 -15.53 19.23 25.47
C SER A 883 -15.08 20.69 25.49
N ASP A 884 -14.39 21.11 24.44
CA ASP A 884 -13.97 22.49 24.21
C ASP A 884 -15.07 23.37 23.58
N ARG A 885 -16.32 22.88 23.54
CA ARG A 885 -17.42 23.52 22.80
C ARG A 885 -17.94 24.80 23.45
N PHE A 886 -18.19 24.78 24.76
CA PHE A 886 -18.82 25.91 25.48
C PHE A 886 -17.85 26.74 26.32
N HIS A 887 -16.76 26.12 26.75
CA HIS A 887 -15.71 26.78 27.50
C HIS A 887 -14.35 26.21 27.11
N ARG A 888 -13.36 27.09 26.98
CA ARG A 888 -12.01 26.77 26.53
C ARG A 888 -11.01 27.42 27.47
N SER A 889 -9.80 26.87 27.52
CA SER A 889 -8.66 27.61 28.06
C SER A 889 -8.52 28.96 27.34
N CYS A 890 -8.11 30.02 28.04
CA CYS A 890 -7.91 31.34 27.46
C CYS A 890 -6.90 31.31 26.29
N ALA A 891 -5.89 30.42 26.38
CA ALA A 891 -4.94 30.16 25.28
C ALA A 891 -5.63 29.62 24.01
N GLN A 892 -6.65 28.77 24.13
CA GLN A 892 -7.41 28.26 22.98
C GLN A 892 -8.48 29.24 22.49
N ALA A 893 -9.10 30.00 23.41
CA ALA A 893 -10.07 31.04 23.09
C ALA A 893 -9.42 32.23 22.35
N GLY A 894 -8.15 32.50 22.66
CA GLY A 894 -7.36 33.53 22.00
C GLY A 894 -6.99 33.24 20.54
N LEU A 895 -7.17 32.00 20.08
CA LEU A 895 -6.96 31.61 18.68
C LEU A 895 -8.26 31.60 17.89
N THR A 896 -8.14 31.99 16.63
CA THR A 896 -9.25 31.88 15.67
C THR A 896 -9.52 30.42 15.30
N GLU A 897 -10.71 30.14 14.80
CA GLU A 897 -11.07 28.81 14.29
C GLU A 897 -10.13 28.35 13.16
N MET A 898 -9.81 29.26 12.23
CA MET A 898 -8.87 28.97 11.15
C MET A 898 -7.47 28.63 11.64
N GLN A 899 -6.97 29.30 12.67
CA GLN A 899 -5.68 28.97 13.28
C GLN A 899 -5.67 27.56 13.88
N ARG A 900 -6.78 27.12 14.49
CA ARG A 900 -6.90 25.74 15.01
C ARG A 900 -6.90 24.70 13.89
N VAL A 901 -7.52 25.00 12.75
CA VAL A 901 -7.54 24.09 11.58
C VAL A 901 -6.14 23.86 11.02
N ILE A 902 -5.32 24.92 10.90
CA ILE A 902 -3.95 24.82 10.35
C ILE A 902 -2.90 24.42 11.40
N GLU A 903 -3.26 24.38 12.69
CA GLU A 903 -2.32 24.27 13.81
C GLU A 903 -1.37 23.09 13.67
N SER A 904 -1.90 21.91 13.34
CA SER A 904 -1.12 20.68 13.21
C SER A 904 -0.06 20.74 12.11
N SER A 905 -0.37 21.41 10.99
CA SER A 905 0.56 21.58 9.88
C SER A 905 1.67 22.58 10.23
N CYS A 906 1.30 23.73 10.81
CA CYS A 906 2.26 24.72 11.29
C CYS A 906 3.17 24.14 12.39
N ARG A 907 2.60 23.35 13.29
CA ARG A 907 3.33 22.66 14.35
C ARG A 907 4.35 21.68 13.79
N ALA A 908 3.93 20.77 12.90
CA ALA A 908 4.84 19.80 12.30
C ALA A 908 5.97 20.48 11.51
N HIS A 909 5.68 21.59 10.83
CA HIS A 909 6.71 22.39 10.17
C HIS A 909 7.66 23.07 11.13
N TRP A 910 7.13 23.62 12.22
CA TRP A 910 7.94 24.24 13.26
C TRP A 910 8.85 23.22 13.96
N GLU A 911 8.36 21.99 14.21
CA GLU A 911 9.13 20.87 14.79
C GLU A 911 10.29 20.42 13.88
N VAL A 912 10.20 20.63 12.56
CA VAL A 912 11.32 20.38 11.63
C VAL A 912 12.46 21.38 11.84
N HIS A 913 12.14 22.66 12.08
CA HIS A 913 13.13 23.71 12.42
C HIS A 913 13.57 23.67 13.88
N HIS A 914 12.82 22.98 14.75
CA HIS A 914 13.10 22.79 16.17
C HIS A 914 13.19 21.29 16.48
N PRO A 915 14.14 20.56 15.87
CA PRO A 915 14.19 19.10 15.95
C PRO A 915 14.19 18.62 17.39
N GLY A 916 13.29 17.67 17.69
CA GLY A 916 13.13 17.10 19.02
C GLY A 916 12.45 18.03 20.04
N ALA A 917 11.71 19.04 19.59
CA ALA A 917 10.92 19.91 20.47
C ALA A 917 9.89 19.12 21.28
N ASN A 918 9.68 19.54 22.54
CA ASN A 918 8.63 19.00 23.39
C ASN A 918 7.35 19.87 23.35
N GLU A 919 6.29 19.40 24.00
CA GLU A 919 5.01 20.14 24.08
C GLU A 919 5.15 21.52 24.73
N ALA A 920 6.08 21.68 25.69
CA ALA A 920 6.34 22.95 26.35
C ALA A 920 6.88 24.00 25.36
N GLU A 921 7.89 23.63 24.56
CA GLU A 921 8.46 24.54 23.56
C GLU A 921 7.42 24.91 22.50
N TRP A 922 6.58 23.96 22.06
CA TRP A 922 5.47 24.28 21.15
C TRP A 922 4.49 25.25 21.80
N ALA A 923 4.02 24.98 23.01
CA ALA A 923 3.06 25.82 23.70
C ALA A 923 3.57 27.25 23.89
N GLU A 924 4.85 27.42 24.23
CA GLU A 924 5.50 28.73 24.36
C GLU A 924 5.61 29.48 23.01
N ALA A 925 5.80 28.77 21.90
CA ALA A 925 5.92 29.39 20.57
C ALA A 925 4.57 29.55 19.83
N ARG A 926 3.56 28.77 20.24
CA ARG A 926 2.31 28.52 19.52
C ARG A 926 1.64 29.79 19.04
N ARG A 927 1.42 30.75 19.93
CA ARG A 927 0.71 31.99 19.60
C ARG A 927 1.45 32.79 18.52
N ARG A 928 2.74 33.00 18.71
CA ARG A 928 3.60 33.72 17.76
C ARG A 928 3.66 33.03 16.40
N VAL A 929 3.81 31.70 16.39
CA VAL A 929 3.91 30.92 15.14
C VAL A 929 2.61 31.02 14.36
N LEU A 930 1.45 30.84 15.00
CA LEU A 930 0.14 30.89 14.33
C LEU A 930 -0.28 32.29 13.91
N ASP A 931 0.11 33.32 14.68
CA ASP A 931 -0.12 34.71 14.28
C ASP A 931 0.72 35.06 13.05
N ARG A 932 2.02 34.71 13.04
CA ARG A 932 2.88 34.85 11.84
C ARG A 932 2.34 34.06 10.66
N ALA A 933 1.87 32.84 10.89
CA ALA A 933 1.31 31.98 9.84
C ALA A 933 0.12 32.66 9.15
N MET A 934 -0.77 33.31 9.91
CA MET A 934 -1.97 33.96 9.35
C MET A 934 -1.71 35.36 8.79
N GLU A 935 -0.66 36.03 9.23
CA GLU A 935 -0.29 37.37 8.78
C GLU A 935 0.61 37.32 7.53
N LYS A 936 1.71 36.57 7.59
CA LYS A 936 2.76 36.57 6.56
C LYS A 936 2.74 35.34 5.66
N GLU A 937 2.33 34.18 6.18
CA GLU A 937 2.44 32.89 5.48
C GLU A 937 1.08 32.29 5.11
N ARG A 938 0.00 33.10 5.06
CA ARG A 938 -1.39 32.61 4.97
C ARG A 938 -1.60 31.65 3.82
N GLU A 939 -1.09 31.98 2.63
CA GLU A 939 -1.30 31.21 1.41
C GLU A 939 -0.58 29.84 1.41
N TRP A 940 0.42 29.66 2.29
CA TRP A 940 1.05 28.36 2.50
C TRP A 940 0.16 27.41 3.31
N TRP A 941 -0.56 27.95 4.29
CA TRP A 941 -1.28 27.17 5.29
C TRP A 941 -2.78 27.04 5.03
N PHE A 942 -3.37 28.00 4.32
CA PHE A 942 -4.81 28.03 4.10
C PHE A 942 -5.25 26.84 3.22
N PRO A 943 -6.41 26.22 3.51
CA PRO A 943 -6.91 25.10 2.74
C PRO A 943 -7.03 25.44 1.25
N ASN A 944 -6.54 24.56 0.39
CA ASN A 944 -6.48 24.73 -1.05
C ASN A 944 -7.10 23.54 -1.76
N GLU A 945 -8.27 23.75 -2.36
CA GLU A 945 -9.08 22.70 -2.97
C GLU A 945 -8.35 21.88 -4.06
N MET A 946 -7.34 22.47 -4.71
CA MET A 946 -6.53 21.77 -5.72
C MET A 946 -5.43 20.91 -5.11
N LEU A 947 -4.82 21.34 -3.99
CA LEU A 947 -3.62 20.71 -3.42
C LEU A 947 -3.91 19.84 -2.20
N ASP A 948 -4.97 20.13 -1.47
CA ASP A 948 -5.25 19.46 -0.21
C ASP A 948 -5.84 18.07 -0.43
N VAL A 949 -5.44 17.16 0.46
CA VAL A 949 -5.92 15.79 0.48
C VAL A 949 -6.89 15.64 1.65
N MET A 950 -8.18 15.50 1.36
CA MET A 950 -9.23 15.37 2.39
C MET A 950 -9.16 14.04 3.15
N ASN A 951 -8.64 12.98 2.52
CA ASN A 951 -8.45 11.68 3.17
C ASN A 951 -7.22 11.00 2.58
N MET A 952 -6.31 10.56 3.44
CA MET A 952 -5.12 9.81 3.02
C MET A 952 -5.46 8.45 2.42
N SER A 953 -6.66 7.90 2.68
CA SER A 953 -7.11 6.68 2.02
C SER A 953 -7.39 6.91 0.52
N PRO A 954 -6.70 6.18 -0.38
CA PRO A 954 -6.84 6.31 -1.84
C PRO A 954 -8.22 5.86 -2.35
N GLY A 955 -9.00 5.13 -1.55
CA GLY A 955 -10.36 4.71 -1.90
C GLY A 955 -11.38 5.86 -2.00
N SER A 956 -11.04 7.06 -1.52
CA SER A 956 -11.94 8.22 -1.65
C SER A 956 -11.90 8.78 -3.08
N ASN A 957 -12.90 8.41 -3.89
CA ASN A 957 -13.11 8.82 -5.29
C ASN A 957 -13.18 10.34 -5.57
N HIS A 958 -12.81 11.20 -4.62
CA HIS A 958 -13.07 12.65 -4.65
C HIS A 958 -11.82 13.52 -4.70
N GLY A 959 -10.61 13.02 -4.46
CA GLY A 959 -9.40 13.86 -4.42
C GLY A 959 -8.71 14.06 -5.77
N LEU A 960 -8.08 13.00 -6.30
CA LEU A 960 -7.15 13.12 -7.44
C LEU A 960 -7.46 12.10 -8.55
N ARG A 961 -7.78 12.60 -9.75
CA ARG A 961 -8.02 11.76 -10.93
C ARG A 961 -6.82 11.79 -11.88
N LEU A 962 -6.55 10.67 -12.55
CA LEU A 962 -5.41 10.52 -13.46
C LEU A 962 -5.31 11.61 -14.55
N PRO A 963 -6.43 12.05 -15.20
CA PRO A 963 -6.37 13.13 -16.18
C PRO A 963 -6.04 14.51 -15.58
N MET A 964 -6.37 14.74 -14.31
CA MET A 964 -6.13 16.02 -13.62
C MET A 964 -4.74 16.10 -12.99
N TYR A 965 -4.12 14.95 -12.69
CA TYR A 965 -2.80 14.85 -12.07
C TYR A 965 -1.74 15.84 -12.61
N PRO A 966 -1.46 15.91 -13.93
CA PRO A 966 -0.42 16.82 -14.43
C PRO A 966 -0.78 18.30 -14.24
N ALA A 967 -2.07 18.65 -14.33
CA ALA A 967 -2.55 20.01 -14.10
C ALA A 967 -2.41 20.40 -12.61
N THR A 968 -2.76 19.49 -11.70
CA THR A 968 -2.61 19.73 -10.26
C THR A 968 -1.16 19.86 -9.83
N VAL A 969 -0.25 19.02 -10.36
CA VAL A 969 1.19 19.15 -10.12
C VAL A 969 1.73 20.48 -10.66
N ARG A 970 1.26 20.90 -11.84
CA ARG A 970 1.62 22.20 -12.42
C ARG A 970 1.17 23.36 -11.53
N TYR A 971 -0.09 23.33 -11.10
CA TYR A 971 -0.66 24.34 -10.19
C TYR A 971 0.17 24.47 -8.91
N GLY A 972 0.52 23.35 -8.27
CA GLY A 972 1.37 23.35 -7.09
C GLY A 972 2.75 23.96 -7.33
N ARG A 973 3.38 23.64 -8.46
CA ARG A 973 4.67 24.22 -8.85
C ARG A 973 4.56 25.73 -9.07
N GLU A 974 3.54 26.20 -9.78
CA GLU A 974 3.32 27.61 -10.06
C GLU A 974 3.06 28.40 -8.78
N LEU A 975 2.21 27.87 -7.89
CA LEU A 975 1.94 28.47 -6.59
C LEU A 975 3.23 28.63 -5.77
N CYS A 976 3.99 27.54 -5.56
CA CYS A 976 5.23 27.59 -4.81
C CYS A 976 6.32 28.46 -5.46
N THR A 977 6.25 28.68 -6.78
CA THR A 977 7.18 29.59 -7.49
C THR A 977 6.89 31.05 -7.15
N LEU A 978 5.61 31.41 -6.99
CA LEU A 978 5.15 32.77 -6.71
C LEU A 978 5.26 33.14 -5.23
N LEU A 979 5.00 32.20 -4.32
CA LEU A 979 4.99 32.49 -2.90
C LEU A 979 6.40 32.78 -2.36
N ALA A 980 6.47 33.71 -1.41
CA ALA A 980 7.70 34.09 -0.72
C ALA A 980 7.79 33.45 0.67
N ALA A 981 9.02 33.24 1.13
CA ALA A 981 9.38 32.88 2.49
C ALA A 981 10.44 33.83 3.05
N GLU A 982 10.33 34.11 4.33
CA GLU A 982 11.21 35.04 5.04
C GLU A 982 12.12 34.26 6.00
N GLY A 983 13.42 34.55 5.94
CA GLY A 983 14.44 34.01 6.84
C GLY A 983 15.30 35.10 7.46
N GLN A 984 15.73 34.89 8.69
CA GLN A 984 16.55 35.83 9.46
C GLN A 984 17.85 35.17 9.93
N PHE A 985 18.93 35.95 9.99
CA PHE A 985 20.21 35.52 10.56
C PHE A 985 20.85 36.65 11.38
N ASP A 986 21.42 36.29 12.53
CA ASP A 986 22.10 37.19 13.47
C ASP A 986 23.51 36.66 13.76
N ASN A 987 24.51 37.53 13.69
CA ASN A 987 25.90 37.17 13.98
C ASN A 987 26.31 37.35 15.45
N ASN A 988 25.40 37.75 16.33
CA ASN A 988 25.63 38.01 17.77
C ASN A 988 26.59 39.16 18.08
N SER A 989 27.01 39.91 17.07
CA SER A 989 27.80 41.13 17.21
C SER A 989 26.96 42.40 17.01
N GLY A 990 25.64 42.23 16.88
CA GLY A 990 24.69 43.33 16.72
C GLY A 990 24.26 43.62 15.29
N LEU A 991 24.74 42.84 14.29
CA LEU A 991 24.32 42.93 12.90
C LEU A 991 23.47 41.71 12.53
N SER A 992 22.25 41.96 12.11
CA SER A 992 21.33 40.94 11.60
C SER A 992 20.84 41.30 10.20
N ALA A 993 20.42 40.29 9.43
CA ALA A 993 19.74 40.49 8.17
C ALA A 993 18.47 39.65 8.10
N THR A 994 17.45 40.21 7.44
CA THR A 994 16.21 39.52 7.08
C THR A 994 16.06 39.52 5.57
N CYS A 995 15.83 38.35 5.00
CA CYS A 995 15.67 38.14 3.56
C CYS A 995 14.30 37.53 3.26
N ALA A 996 13.62 38.03 2.23
CA ALA A 996 12.47 37.38 1.63
C ALA A 996 12.88 36.77 0.29
N VAL A 997 12.59 35.49 0.08
CA VAL A 997 12.97 34.72 -1.12
C VAL A 997 11.73 34.07 -1.71
N ASN A 998 11.56 34.15 -3.02
CA ASN A 998 10.47 33.45 -3.72
C ASN A 998 10.91 32.07 -4.25
N GLY A 999 10.00 31.30 -4.84
CA GLY A 999 10.28 29.94 -5.27
C GLY A 999 11.22 29.79 -6.46
N THR A 1000 11.60 30.89 -7.14
CA THR A 1000 12.70 30.85 -8.12
C THR A 1000 14.08 30.85 -7.45
N GLY A 1001 14.13 31.13 -6.14
CA GLY A 1001 15.35 31.37 -5.39
C GLY A 1001 15.85 32.82 -5.46
N ALA A 1002 15.08 33.73 -6.05
CA ALA A 1002 15.43 35.15 -6.07
C ALA A 1002 15.07 35.81 -4.73
N ALA A 1003 15.94 36.71 -4.27
CA ALA A 1003 15.66 37.55 -3.11
C ALA A 1003 14.78 38.74 -3.51
N GLU A 1004 13.56 38.79 -3.00
CA GLU A 1004 12.65 39.92 -3.20
C GLU A 1004 13.04 41.12 -2.33
N SER A 1005 13.59 40.85 -1.14
CA SER A 1005 14.14 41.89 -0.27
C SER A 1005 15.27 41.35 0.59
N ILE A 1006 16.22 42.22 0.91
CA ILE A 1006 17.29 42.00 1.89
C ILE A 1006 17.36 43.26 2.75
N THR A 1007 17.17 43.11 4.05
CA THR A 1007 17.17 44.22 5.00
C THR A 1007 18.19 43.95 6.09
N PHE A 1008 19.10 44.89 6.32
CA PHE A 1008 20.05 44.84 7.43
C PHE A 1008 19.48 45.61 8.62
N SER A 1009 19.67 45.07 9.82
CA SER A 1009 19.29 45.71 11.07
C SER A 1009 20.49 45.69 12.01
N THR A 1010 20.93 46.88 12.41
CA THR A 1010 21.92 47.08 13.47
C THR A 1010 21.16 47.41 14.74
N GLY A 1011 21.29 46.58 15.78
CA GLY A 1011 20.77 46.93 17.12
C GLY A 1011 21.49 48.15 17.70
N ASP A 1012 21.09 48.61 18.89
CA ASP A 1012 21.68 49.74 19.64
C ASP A 1012 23.14 49.50 20.13
N HIS A 1013 24.00 48.93 19.28
CA HIS A 1013 25.41 48.72 19.57
C HIS A 1013 26.23 49.97 19.23
N ILE A 1014 26.89 50.51 20.26
CA ILE A 1014 27.55 51.83 20.26
C ILE A 1014 28.92 51.83 19.53
N SER A 1015 29.40 50.69 19.03
CA SER A 1015 30.66 50.63 18.26
C SER A 1015 30.48 49.95 16.90
N SER A 1016 29.92 50.67 15.93
CA SER A 1016 29.66 50.14 14.59
C SER A 1016 30.83 50.36 13.63
N THR A 1017 31.88 49.55 13.78
CA THR A 1017 32.81 49.24 12.68
C THR A 1017 32.64 47.78 12.29
N PHE A 1018 31.66 47.49 11.44
CA PHE A 1018 31.49 46.18 10.82
C PHE A 1018 32.28 46.13 9.52
N SER A 1019 32.97 45.02 9.25
CA SER A 1019 33.62 44.82 7.96
C SER A 1019 32.58 44.48 6.87
N MET A 1020 32.90 44.78 5.61
CA MET A 1020 32.06 44.34 4.49
C MET A 1020 31.94 42.81 4.45
N GLU A 1021 32.99 42.08 4.84
CA GLU A 1021 32.99 40.62 4.91
C GLU A 1021 31.97 40.09 5.93
N GLU A 1022 31.90 40.72 7.11
CA GLU A 1022 30.89 40.39 8.13
C GLU A 1022 29.46 40.65 7.63
N ALA A 1023 29.23 41.79 6.99
CA ALA A 1023 27.92 42.10 6.41
C ALA A 1023 27.51 41.10 5.32
N LEU A 1024 28.44 40.72 4.44
CA LEU A 1024 28.21 39.70 3.42
C LEU A 1024 27.96 38.31 4.04
N ALA A 1025 28.67 37.96 5.11
CA ALA A 1025 28.46 36.70 5.83
C ALA A 1025 27.05 36.64 6.46
N VAL A 1026 26.61 37.75 7.07
CA VAL A 1026 25.26 37.87 7.64
C VAL A 1026 24.18 37.76 6.56
N ALA A 1027 24.33 38.49 5.45
CA ALA A 1027 23.40 38.40 4.32
C ALA A 1027 23.34 36.98 3.74
N LYS A 1028 24.48 36.31 3.59
CA LYS A 1028 24.56 34.92 3.14
C LYS A 1028 23.83 33.97 4.09
N GLY A 1029 23.98 34.17 5.40
CA GLY A 1029 23.24 33.41 6.41
C GLY A 1029 21.73 33.61 6.30
N ALA A 1030 21.28 34.86 6.19
CA ALA A 1030 19.85 35.19 6.07
C ALA A 1030 19.23 34.64 4.78
N LEU A 1031 19.94 34.76 3.64
CA LEU A 1031 19.52 34.15 2.38
C LEU A 1031 19.40 32.63 2.50
N ARG A 1032 20.38 31.96 3.13
CA ARG A 1032 20.33 30.51 3.34
C ARG A 1032 19.10 30.10 4.16
N ASN A 1033 18.84 30.81 5.26
CA ASN A 1033 17.69 30.53 6.11
C ASN A 1033 16.36 30.77 5.36
N ALA A 1034 16.29 31.81 4.53
CA ALA A 1034 15.11 32.09 3.70
C ALA A 1034 14.89 31.00 2.63
N HIS A 1035 15.94 30.54 1.96
CA HIS A 1035 15.87 29.41 1.03
C HIS A 1035 15.43 28.11 1.73
N ASP A 1036 15.98 27.82 2.90
CA ASP A 1036 15.65 26.62 3.65
C ASP A 1036 14.18 26.67 4.12
N ARG A 1037 13.70 27.83 4.59
CA ARG A 1037 12.28 28.07 4.91
C ARG A 1037 11.37 27.90 3.69
N GLN A 1038 11.76 28.43 2.52
CA GLN A 1038 10.99 28.25 1.27
C GLN A 1038 10.86 26.76 0.91
N ASN A 1039 11.96 26.01 1.00
CA ASN A 1039 11.97 24.59 0.66
C ASN A 1039 11.12 23.75 1.64
N THR A 1040 11.19 24.04 2.94
CA THR A 1040 10.37 23.34 3.93
C THR A 1040 8.89 23.68 3.77
N LEU A 1041 8.53 24.94 3.52
CA LEU A 1041 7.15 25.35 3.24
C LEU A 1041 6.60 24.68 1.96
N ALA A 1042 7.39 24.66 0.89
CA ALA A 1042 7.00 23.98 -0.35
C ALA A 1042 6.78 22.48 -0.15
N ALA A 1043 7.64 21.82 0.65
CA ALA A 1043 7.47 20.40 0.98
C ALA A 1043 6.17 20.14 1.78
N PHE A 1044 5.79 21.03 2.70
CA PHE A 1044 4.54 20.92 3.45
C PHE A 1044 3.30 21.19 2.58
N ARG A 1045 3.37 22.18 1.69
CA ARG A 1045 2.27 22.55 0.80
C ARG A 1045 1.98 21.49 -0.27
N LEU A 1046 3.03 20.86 -0.83
CA LEU A 1046 2.91 19.90 -1.92
C LEU A 1046 2.94 18.44 -1.47
N GLY A 1047 3.44 18.18 -0.26
CA GLY A 1047 3.75 16.84 0.25
C GLY A 1047 2.55 15.88 0.33
N PRO A 1048 1.39 16.28 0.88
CA PRO A 1048 0.23 15.38 0.94
C PRO A 1048 -0.21 14.90 -0.45
N LEU A 1049 -0.34 15.83 -1.40
CA LEU A 1049 -0.70 15.52 -2.78
C LEU A 1049 0.37 14.66 -3.47
N SER A 1050 1.65 14.98 -3.29
CA SER A 1050 2.74 14.24 -3.93
C SER A 1050 2.75 12.78 -3.48
N LYS A 1051 2.60 12.52 -2.17
CA LYS A 1051 2.50 11.16 -1.62
C LYS A 1051 1.27 10.41 -2.14
N HIS A 1052 0.11 11.08 -2.22
CA HIS A 1052 -1.10 10.48 -2.78
C HIS A 1052 -0.95 10.18 -4.28
N SER A 1053 -0.28 11.06 -5.03
CA SER A 1053 -0.01 10.86 -6.45
C SER A 1053 0.92 9.67 -6.72
N GLN A 1054 1.86 9.38 -5.82
CA GLN A 1054 2.72 8.20 -5.92
C GLN A 1054 1.92 6.91 -5.85
N VAL A 1055 0.92 6.84 -4.96
CA VAL A 1055 0.00 5.70 -4.89
C VAL A 1055 -0.82 5.57 -6.18
N LEU A 1056 -1.37 6.68 -6.67
CA LEU A 1056 -2.15 6.72 -7.90
C LEU A 1056 -1.35 6.18 -9.10
N LEU A 1057 -0.09 6.60 -9.27
CA LEU A 1057 0.75 6.19 -10.39
C LEU A 1057 1.32 4.77 -10.23
N PHE A 1058 1.73 4.39 -9.02
CA PHE A 1058 2.36 3.10 -8.76
C PHE A 1058 1.33 1.97 -8.73
N CYS A 1059 0.28 2.11 -7.92
CA CYS A 1059 -0.76 1.08 -7.78
C CYS A 1059 -1.79 1.15 -8.90
N GLY A 1060 -2.07 2.35 -9.43
CA GLY A 1060 -2.96 2.58 -10.57
C GLY A 1060 -2.29 2.44 -11.94
N ILE A 1061 -1.11 1.79 -12.02
CA ILE A 1061 -0.31 1.65 -13.24
C ILE A 1061 -1.11 1.10 -14.44
N ASN A 1062 -2.08 0.22 -14.19
CA ASN A 1062 -2.91 -0.38 -15.24
C ASN A 1062 -3.90 0.62 -15.89
N ALA A 1063 -4.07 1.80 -15.32
CA ALA A 1063 -4.85 2.89 -15.91
C ALA A 1063 -4.02 3.79 -16.84
N THR A 1064 -2.69 3.62 -16.90
CA THR A 1064 -1.78 4.45 -17.70
C THR A 1064 -1.29 3.73 -18.96
N GLU A 1065 -0.83 4.50 -19.93
CA GLU A 1065 -0.30 3.99 -21.21
C GLU A 1065 1.08 3.30 -21.07
N PHE A 1066 1.79 3.54 -19.97
CA PHE A 1066 3.07 2.89 -19.66
C PHE A 1066 2.90 1.67 -18.76
N GLY A 1067 1.66 1.25 -18.48
CA GLY A 1067 1.32 0.04 -17.73
C GLY A 1067 0.83 -1.13 -18.58
N GLY A 1068 0.77 -2.30 -17.96
CA GLY A 1068 0.21 -3.52 -18.54
C GLY A 1068 0.76 -3.86 -19.93
N LYS A 1069 -0.15 -4.16 -20.88
CA LYS A 1069 0.22 -4.54 -22.26
C LYS A 1069 0.90 -3.43 -23.06
N TYR A 1070 0.70 -2.17 -22.70
CA TYR A 1070 1.25 -1.01 -23.44
C TYR A 1070 2.64 -0.61 -22.97
N ALA A 1071 3.07 -1.06 -21.78
CA ALA A 1071 4.42 -0.82 -21.26
C ALA A 1071 5.53 -1.17 -22.28
N ARG A 1072 5.39 -2.30 -22.99
CA ARG A 1072 6.35 -2.69 -24.04
C ARG A 1072 6.39 -1.71 -25.21
N THR A 1073 5.23 -1.12 -25.56
CA THR A 1073 5.15 -0.09 -26.61
C THR A 1073 5.84 1.19 -26.15
N TYR A 1074 5.65 1.57 -24.90
CA TYR A 1074 6.31 2.73 -24.30
C TYR A 1074 7.84 2.56 -24.29
N THR A 1075 8.34 1.39 -23.87
CA THR A 1075 9.78 1.07 -23.91
C THR A 1075 10.33 1.09 -25.34
N TYR A 1076 9.60 0.50 -26.30
CA TYR A 1076 9.99 0.56 -27.72
C TYR A 1076 10.13 2.01 -28.21
N ALA A 1077 9.13 2.85 -27.95
CA ALA A 1077 9.16 4.26 -28.33
C ALA A 1077 10.31 5.01 -27.66
N PHE A 1078 10.59 4.73 -26.38
CA PHE A 1078 11.70 5.33 -25.65
C PHE A 1078 13.07 4.95 -26.22
N GLU A 1079 13.27 3.69 -26.58
CA GLU A 1079 14.51 3.23 -27.21
C GLU A 1079 14.69 3.82 -28.62
N LYS A 1080 13.60 3.92 -29.39
CA LYS A 1080 13.59 4.59 -30.69
C LYS A 1080 13.95 6.06 -30.58
N ALA A 1081 13.35 6.77 -29.63
CA ALA A 1081 13.67 8.18 -29.37
C ALA A 1081 15.16 8.37 -29.01
N LYS A 1082 15.76 7.47 -28.21
CA LYS A 1082 17.20 7.52 -27.94
C LYS A 1082 18.05 7.35 -29.19
N LYS A 1083 17.68 6.41 -30.06
CA LYS A 1083 18.38 6.16 -31.32
C LYS A 1083 18.27 7.38 -32.26
N GLU A 1084 17.06 7.92 -32.41
CA GLU A 1084 16.79 9.11 -33.22
C GLU A 1084 17.54 10.34 -32.71
N LEU A 1085 17.61 10.54 -31.39
CA LEU A 1085 18.39 11.62 -30.78
C LEU A 1085 19.90 11.46 -31.05
N ALA A 1086 20.41 10.23 -31.06
CA ALA A 1086 21.81 9.96 -31.38
C ALA A 1086 22.11 10.23 -32.87
N GLU A 1087 21.21 9.84 -33.78
CA GLU A 1087 21.33 10.12 -35.22
C GLU A 1087 21.24 11.63 -35.50
N THR A 1088 20.29 12.31 -34.87
CA THR A 1088 20.13 13.77 -34.93
C THR A 1088 21.38 14.50 -34.42
N PHE A 1089 22.05 13.98 -33.39
CA PHE A 1089 23.30 14.55 -32.92
C PHE A 1089 24.42 14.41 -33.98
N VAL A 1090 24.53 13.25 -34.63
CA VAL A 1090 25.53 12.98 -35.68
C VAL A 1090 25.27 13.81 -36.95
N SER A 1091 24.01 14.08 -37.28
CA SER A 1091 23.60 14.92 -38.43
C SER A 1091 23.70 16.43 -38.17
N GLY A 1092 24.32 16.86 -37.06
CA GLY A 1092 24.49 18.28 -36.74
C GLY A 1092 23.24 18.96 -36.18
N ARG A 1093 22.37 18.19 -35.49
CA ARG A 1093 21.06 18.60 -34.97
C ARG A 1093 20.01 18.89 -36.04
N VAL A 1094 20.22 18.39 -37.25
CA VAL A 1094 19.21 18.37 -38.30
C VAL A 1094 18.41 17.07 -38.15
N VAL A 1095 17.13 17.18 -37.80
CA VAL A 1095 16.25 16.02 -37.64
C VAL A 1095 16.11 15.31 -39.00
N PRO A 1096 16.31 13.99 -39.08
CA PRO A 1096 16.04 13.22 -40.31
C PRO A 1096 14.65 13.56 -40.85
N GLY A 1097 14.54 13.78 -42.17
CA GLY A 1097 13.25 14.12 -42.79
C GLY A 1097 12.23 12.98 -42.64
N VAL A 1098 10.94 13.32 -42.51
CA VAL A 1098 9.84 12.34 -42.36
C VAL A 1098 9.73 11.40 -43.58
N ASP A 1099 10.14 11.86 -44.76
CA ASP A 1099 10.16 11.04 -45.99
C ASP A 1099 11.33 10.04 -46.02
N GLU A 1100 12.30 10.13 -45.08
CA GLU A 1100 13.44 9.21 -44.95
C GLU A 1100 14.26 9.01 -46.24
N ASP A 1101 14.19 9.97 -47.16
CA ASP A 1101 14.91 9.92 -48.44
C ASP A 1101 16.43 10.03 -48.27
N GLU A 1102 16.87 10.52 -47.11
CA GLU A 1102 18.28 10.59 -46.70
C GLU A 1102 18.85 9.21 -46.28
N LEU A 1103 18.00 8.20 -46.05
CA LEU A 1103 18.43 6.85 -45.67
C LEU A 1103 18.85 6.03 -46.89
N LEU A 1104 20.06 5.45 -46.82
CA LEU A 1104 20.69 4.72 -47.91
C LEU A 1104 20.02 3.36 -48.23
N ARG A 1105 19.32 2.76 -47.25
CA ARG A 1105 18.76 1.41 -47.38
C ARG A 1105 17.27 1.41 -47.09
N VAL A 1106 16.51 0.67 -47.90
CA VAL A 1106 15.07 0.44 -47.68
C VAL A 1106 14.79 -0.24 -46.34
N SER A 1107 15.71 -1.08 -45.87
CA SER A 1107 15.62 -1.75 -44.56
C SER A 1107 15.64 -0.79 -43.38
N ASP A 1108 16.20 0.42 -43.56
CA ASP A 1108 16.29 1.42 -42.51
C ASP A 1108 15.08 2.37 -42.53
N LYS A 1109 14.27 2.35 -43.60
CA LYS A 1109 13.06 3.18 -43.74
C LYS A 1109 11.90 2.60 -42.92
N GLU A 1110 11.21 3.46 -42.17
CA GLU A 1110 9.94 3.19 -41.51
C GLU A 1110 8.73 3.61 -42.37
N GLY A 1111 8.92 4.54 -43.32
CA GLY A 1111 7.90 4.96 -44.28
C GLY A 1111 7.51 3.85 -45.26
N VAL A 1112 6.21 3.51 -45.33
CA VAL A 1112 5.68 2.45 -46.22
C VAL A 1112 4.58 3.00 -47.13
N ASP A 1113 4.68 2.71 -48.42
CA ASP A 1113 3.66 2.99 -49.42
C ASP A 1113 2.39 2.16 -49.16
N ARG A 1114 1.30 2.80 -48.70
CA ARG A 1114 0.05 2.14 -48.28
C ARG A 1114 -1.16 2.60 -49.10
N PHE A 1115 -1.04 2.52 -50.42
CA PHE A 1115 -2.18 2.73 -51.32
C PHE A 1115 -2.86 1.43 -51.75
N ALA A 1116 -4.08 1.54 -52.26
CA ALA A 1116 -4.83 0.40 -52.77
C ALA A 1116 -4.14 -0.28 -53.96
N SER A 1117 -3.32 0.47 -54.71
CA SER A 1117 -2.48 -0.06 -55.77
C SER A 1117 -1.12 0.62 -55.77
N SER A 1118 -0.07 -0.17 -55.96
CA SER A 1118 1.29 0.34 -56.17
C SER A 1118 1.49 0.88 -57.59
N THR A 1119 0.73 0.37 -58.57
CA THR A 1119 0.97 0.65 -60.00
C THR A 1119 -0.08 1.53 -60.65
N HIS A 1120 -1.34 1.48 -60.18
CA HIS A 1120 -2.43 2.20 -60.82
C HIS A 1120 -2.68 3.56 -60.15
N PRO A 1121 -2.31 4.70 -60.77
CA PRO A 1121 -2.39 6.02 -60.13
C PRO A 1121 -3.79 6.43 -59.67
N GLU A 1122 -4.87 6.05 -60.37
CA GLU A 1122 -6.24 6.37 -59.95
C GLU A 1122 -6.66 5.69 -58.63
N GLN A 1123 -5.94 4.65 -58.22
CA GLN A 1123 -6.13 3.91 -56.98
C GLN A 1123 -5.15 4.36 -55.87
N ARG A 1124 -4.30 5.34 -56.16
CA ARG A 1124 -3.38 5.99 -55.20
C ARG A 1124 -3.97 7.24 -54.57
N LYS A 1125 -5.30 7.35 -54.57
CA LYS A 1125 -6.06 8.43 -53.92
C LYS A 1125 -6.39 8.09 -52.46
N THR A 1126 -6.29 9.09 -51.59
CA THR A 1126 -6.65 9.02 -50.16
C THR A 1126 -8.15 9.17 -49.92
N GLN A 1127 -8.87 9.81 -50.85
CA GLN A 1127 -10.33 9.98 -50.83
C GLN A 1127 -10.99 9.35 -52.06
N PHE A 1128 -12.31 9.46 -52.17
CA PHE A 1128 -13.05 8.90 -53.32
C PHE A 1128 -12.67 9.55 -54.66
N VAL A 1129 -12.30 10.84 -54.67
CA VAL A 1129 -11.87 11.60 -55.85
C VAL A 1129 -10.46 12.13 -55.61
N PRO A 1130 -9.55 12.15 -56.62
CA PRO A 1130 -8.21 12.71 -56.46
C PRO A 1130 -8.29 14.20 -56.17
N ARG A 1131 -7.84 14.61 -54.99
CA ARG A 1131 -7.77 16.04 -54.64
C ARG A 1131 -6.62 16.70 -55.41
N VAL A 1132 -6.86 17.93 -55.84
CA VAL A 1132 -5.82 18.81 -56.40
C VAL A 1132 -5.53 19.96 -55.44
N GLY A 1133 -4.27 20.31 -55.34
CA GLY A 1133 -3.76 21.44 -54.59
C GLY A 1133 -3.94 22.76 -55.34
N PRO A 1134 -3.44 23.86 -54.74
CA PRO A 1134 -3.47 25.17 -55.35
C PRO A 1134 -2.80 25.14 -56.73
N GLY A 1135 -3.49 25.64 -57.75
CA GLY A 1135 -2.99 25.62 -59.14
C GLY A 1135 -3.20 24.30 -59.88
N GLY A 1136 -3.98 23.36 -59.33
CA GLY A 1136 -4.27 22.08 -59.98
C GLY A 1136 -3.16 21.03 -59.81
N THR A 1137 -2.26 21.21 -58.85
CA THR A 1137 -1.17 20.25 -58.56
C THR A 1137 -1.71 18.98 -57.90
N PRO A 1138 -1.20 17.78 -58.21
CA PRO A 1138 -1.66 16.54 -57.58
C PRO A 1138 -1.26 16.47 -56.09
N ILE A 1139 -2.22 16.22 -55.20
CA ILE A 1139 -1.96 16.06 -53.74
C ILE A 1139 -1.71 14.60 -53.35
N GLU A 1140 -2.40 13.67 -54.02
CA GLU A 1140 -2.53 12.29 -53.54
C GLU A 1140 -1.20 11.53 -53.54
N ASP A 1141 -0.45 11.64 -54.63
CA ASP A 1141 0.89 11.08 -54.78
C ASP A 1141 1.80 12.16 -55.39
N PRO A 1142 2.44 13.00 -54.56
CA PRO A 1142 3.21 14.13 -55.04
C PRO A 1142 4.49 13.66 -55.75
N THR A 1143 4.80 14.28 -56.89
CA THR A 1143 6.04 13.97 -57.62
C THR A 1143 7.26 14.52 -56.88
N ALA A 1144 8.45 13.96 -57.13
CA ALA A 1144 9.67 14.33 -56.40
C ALA A 1144 10.01 15.83 -56.47
N ASP A 1145 9.70 16.49 -57.60
CA ASP A 1145 9.86 17.93 -57.81
C ASP A 1145 8.83 18.79 -57.05
N GLN A 1146 7.69 18.21 -56.65
CA GLN A 1146 6.68 18.90 -55.82
C GLN A 1146 7.02 18.85 -54.32
N LYS A 1147 7.80 17.85 -53.88
CA LYS A 1147 8.27 17.71 -52.50
C LYS A 1147 9.48 18.61 -52.24
N THR A 1148 9.28 19.92 -52.17
CA THR A 1148 10.37 20.87 -51.85
C THR A 1148 10.53 21.06 -50.35
N GLN A 1149 11.65 20.59 -49.77
CA GLN A 1149 12.10 21.00 -48.44
C GLN A 1149 13.02 22.22 -48.57
N TRP A 1150 12.47 23.42 -48.39
CA TRP A 1150 13.21 24.68 -48.47
C TRP A 1150 13.44 25.27 -47.08
N GLY A 1151 14.66 25.75 -46.78
CA GLY A 1151 15.01 26.36 -45.49
C GLY A 1151 15.70 25.45 -44.47
N ARG A 1152 16.00 24.19 -44.84
CA ARG A 1152 17.14 23.44 -44.28
C ARG A 1152 18.42 23.93 -44.97
#